data_AF-A0A9E3NA40-F1
#
_entry.id   AF-A0A9E3NA40-F1
#
_cell.length_a   1.000
_cell.length_b   1.000
_cell.length_c   1.000
_cell.angle_alpha   90.00
_cell.angle_beta   90.00
_cell.angle_gamma   90.00
#
_symmetry.space_group_name_H-M   'P 1'
#
loop_
_entity.id
_entity.type
_entity.pdbx_description
1 polymer ?
#
loop_
_entity_poly.entity_id
_entity_poly.type
_entity_poly.pdbx_seq_one_letter_code
_entity_poly.pdbx_strand_id
1 'polypeptide(L)'
;MKQMPQDLRSQTLALVNAKQPDGGSSQVAALISAWLGTLDEEDLAGTSPDSLAPVLWDGFTQAAKRAGEGCQIARLRYADGRGGMATALLILNDDMPYLVDSIVMAMRKQKVAVAGVMNSVLAVRRDAAGVAVSVGEAGAPHESYVLCLLSEDLPAGELDALTGRLQMVARDAAVVRRDSVAMADRLTSVAAAAAAHGAEGQEVAAFLEWAKNEGFEPFGYAYYVVKPGVRELERDIPSRIGVLQDTFHPVYGTCLANIPGDLVTLSNRPDALSIVKADVEGTLHRDQPLDFIGVRDTDEKGNIIGEHCFVGLFTRAATSAPLARLPFARGRVAKVLSLAGVRQEGFRAEKFLEILESLPRTEALEADPEWLAQVCSSVVSLYKQPRARVFARRDVYARHLNVLVYLPRERYSASVASHLASALKDSSGATDVRSQTLVADGPLARVYLIAHAARNPLDLETDIQQPLLSVLDGWNDQFDAMTDKVFDVLERVPSLSRILPALHNAGVAIDREQTYAISLADGKHFVTSLTVDAESAAKLAKPNVVKVAEELFASLFNNEAEDGRLNGLVIEGGLSTREVQLIRAYISYWRQTGSKFSVRYMADTLRRQPVLVKDLVDGFLQRFNPALTQVERDAGSEKLAAIKSRLAAVNHADTEEILAALVDLALATVRTNYYQNAQQGDKIIFKFDTSHLALVPEPRPFREIFVFSRRFEGVHLRGGPVARGGLRWSDRMEDYRTEVLGLVKAQMVKNAVIVPAGSKGGFVCKQMPKDAVRETIAAEGEAVYRLFIASLLEVTDNRVRGTIVPPTDTVRYDQDDPYLVVAADKGTATFSDIANSIAVKRGFWLGDAFASGGSNGYDHKKMGITAKGAFEAVKRHFYEMDHDMNTTPITMVGVGDMSGDVFGNGVLLSRQLKVIAAFDHRHIFLDPTPDVAVSFAERERMFALPRSSWDDYNKELISAGGGVYPRSARSIELSPQVRAALDIAETALPPEELMHRILLAPVDLFYNGGIGTYIKASTETHAQVKDRANDNIRVNGSELRCKVVAEGGNLGATQNGRIEFALAGGRIFTDAIDNSAGVDCSDHEVNVKIWLDTEVNAGELPEADRNRIL
;
A
#
# COMPACT_ATOMS: atom_id res chain seq x y z
N MET A 1 47.48 32.98 7.92
CA MET A 1 47.57 34.44 7.71
C MET A 1 46.20 34.93 7.28
N LYS A 2 45.47 35.66 8.14
CA LYS A 2 44.26 36.38 7.77
C LYS A 2 44.69 37.59 6.94
N GLN A 3 44.45 37.58 5.62
CA GLN A 3 44.54 38.82 4.83
C GLN A 3 43.49 39.79 5.36
N MET A 4 43.90 41.03 5.63
CA MET A 4 42.96 42.12 5.92
C MET A 4 41.98 42.24 4.75
N PRO A 5 40.69 42.56 4.99
CA PRO A 5 39.76 42.88 3.90
C PRO A 5 40.29 44.12 3.20
N GLN A 6 40.87 43.94 2.02
CA GLN A 6 41.18 45.03 1.12
C GLN A 6 39.85 45.43 0.47
N ASP A 7 39.49 46.71 0.61
CA ASP A 7 38.28 47.36 0.08
C ASP A 7 37.98 46.90 -1.36
N LEU A 8 36.94 46.05 -1.51
CA LEU A 8 36.50 45.46 -2.78
C LEU A 8 36.21 46.53 -3.84
N ARG A 9 35.81 47.74 -3.43
CA ARG A 9 35.58 48.90 -4.31
C ARG A 9 36.88 49.37 -4.93
N SER A 10 37.90 49.59 -4.11
CA SER A 10 39.23 50.01 -4.56
C SER A 10 39.88 48.98 -5.49
N GLN A 11 39.72 47.68 -5.23
CA GLN A 11 40.22 46.62 -6.11
C GLN A 11 39.48 46.59 -7.46
N THR A 12 38.15 46.67 -7.44
CA THR A 12 37.34 46.71 -8.67
C THR A 12 37.67 47.95 -9.50
N LEU A 13 37.78 49.12 -8.86
CA LEU A 13 38.14 50.37 -9.55
C LEU A 13 39.56 50.32 -10.14
N ALA A 14 40.51 49.72 -9.44
CA ALA A 14 41.87 49.51 -9.97
C ALA A 14 41.87 48.64 -11.23
N LEU A 15 41.08 47.56 -11.24
CA LEU A 15 40.93 46.68 -12.42
C LEU A 15 40.23 47.39 -13.59
N VAL A 16 39.20 48.19 -13.32
CA VAL A 16 38.52 49.02 -14.32
C VAL A 16 39.52 50.01 -14.96
N ASN A 17 40.35 50.66 -14.15
CA ASN A 17 41.36 51.61 -14.64
C ASN A 17 42.53 50.92 -15.38
N ALA A 18 42.91 49.71 -14.97
CA ALA A 18 44.01 48.97 -15.59
C ALA A 18 43.65 48.35 -16.96
N LYS A 19 42.37 48.06 -17.22
CA LYS A 19 41.88 47.46 -18.47
C LYS A 19 41.30 48.49 -19.46
N GLN A 20 41.54 49.79 -19.27
CA GLN A 20 41.09 50.82 -20.20
C GLN A 20 41.66 50.59 -21.61
N PRO A 21 40.85 50.45 -22.66
CA PRO A 21 41.33 50.44 -24.04
C PRO A 21 41.95 51.80 -24.38
N ASP A 22 43.04 51.82 -25.17
CA ASP A 22 43.68 53.04 -25.66
C ASP A 22 42.63 53.96 -26.34
N GLY A 23 42.28 55.08 -25.69
CA GLY A 23 41.26 56.03 -26.15
C GLY A 23 39.92 56.05 -25.37
N GLY A 24 39.82 55.35 -24.23
CA GLY A 24 38.61 55.37 -23.37
C GLY A 24 38.25 56.76 -22.83
N SER A 25 36.96 57.15 -22.93
CA SER A 25 36.46 58.45 -22.45
C SER A 25 36.59 58.59 -20.93
N SER A 26 37.22 59.66 -20.45
CA SER A 26 37.39 59.99 -19.03
C SER A 26 36.06 60.03 -18.25
N GLN A 27 34.94 60.22 -18.95
CA GLN A 27 33.59 60.29 -18.39
C GLN A 27 33.06 58.91 -17.92
N VAL A 28 33.46 57.81 -18.58
CA VAL A 28 33.04 56.45 -18.19
C VAL A 28 33.65 56.07 -16.84
N ALA A 29 34.96 56.32 -16.68
CA ALA A 29 35.65 56.09 -15.42
C ALA A 29 35.10 56.96 -14.29
N ALA A 30 34.71 58.20 -14.57
CA ALA A 30 34.07 59.09 -13.60
C ALA A 30 32.70 58.57 -13.13
N LEU A 31 31.88 58.04 -14.05
CA LEU A 31 30.59 57.42 -13.71
C LEU A 31 30.78 56.16 -12.84
N ILE A 32 31.69 55.26 -13.23
CA ILE A 32 31.97 54.03 -12.46
C ILE A 32 32.51 54.36 -11.07
N SER A 33 33.43 55.32 -10.97
CA SER A 33 34.01 55.76 -9.69
C SER A 33 32.94 56.35 -8.76
N ALA A 34 32.07 57.24 -9.29
CA ALA A 34 30.98 57.80 -8.52
C ALA A 34 29.97 56.73 -8.08
N TRP A 35 29.64 55.79 -8.98
CA TRP A 35 28.74 54.66 -8.67
C TRP A 35 29.31 53.75 -7.57
N LEU A 36 30.55 53.26 -7.74
CA LEU A 36 31.21 52.42 -6.73
C LEU A 36 31.36 53.15 -5.38
N GLY A 37 31.63 54.46 -5.40
CA GLY A 37 31.78 55.26 -4.19
C GLY A 37 30.51 55.40 -3.35
N THR A 38 29.34 55.15 -3.94
CA THR A 38 28.04 55.19 -3.24
C THR A 38 27.57 53.85 -2.69
N LEU A 39 28.24 52.75 -3.05
CA LEU A 39 27.89 51.41 -2.57
C LEU A 39 28.61 51.06 -1.28
N ASP A 40 27.97 50.22 -0.46
CA ASP A 40 28.57 49.64 0.73
C ASP A 40 29.39 48.39 0.40
N GLU A 41 30.32 47.99 1.26
CA GLU A 41 31.15 46.79 1.02
C GLU A 41 30.32 45.50 0.96
N GLU A 42 29.19 45.44 1.67
CA GLU A 42 28.28 44.30 1.64
C GLU A 42 27.57 44.14 0.29
N ASP A 43 27.32 45.23 -0.45
CA ASP A 43 26.69 45.18 -1.78
C ASP A 43 27.55 44.45 -2.82
N LEU A 44 28.88 44.46 -2.61
CA LEU A 44 29.86 43.80 -3.48
C LEU A 44 30.27 42.41 -2.96
N ALA A 45 29.81 42.00 -1.78
CA ALA A 45 30.18 40.75 -1.17
C ALA A 45 29.71 39.55 -2.03
N GLY A 46 30.61 38.61 -2.29
CA GLY A 46 30.32 37.40 -3.08
C GLY A 46 30.50 37.54 -4.60
N THR A 47 30.78 38.74 -5.12
CA THR A 47 31.12 38.95 -6.54
C THR A 47 32.61 39.27 -6.70
N SER A 48 33.33 38.53 -7.54
CA SER A 48 34.76 38.78 -7.78
C SER A 48 34.97 40.12 -8.52
N PRO A 49 35.91 40.99 -8.07
CA PRO A 49 36.31 42.19 -8.80
C PRO A 49 36.69 41.94 -10.27
N ASP A 50 37.31 40.79 -10.55
CA ASP A 50 37.70 40.39 -11.92
C ASP A 50 36.49 40.07 -12.82
N SER A 51 35.40 39.56 -12.24
CA SER A 51 34.13 39.35 -12.95
C SER A 51 33.37 40.64 -13.17
N LEU A 52 33.43 41.57 -12.21
CA LEU A 52 32.60 42.77 -12.19
C LEU A 52 33.19 43.92 -13.04
N ALA A 53 34.52 44.08 -13.04
CA ALA A 53 35.17 45.18 -13.75
C ALA A 53 34.84 45.27 -15.26
N PRO A 54 34.82 44.16 -16.05
CA PRO A 54 34.42 44.20 -17.46
C PRO A 54 32.96 44.63 -17.66
N VAL A 55 32.05 44.15 -16.80
CA VAL A 55 30.62 44.46 -16.85
C VAL A 55 30.38 45.94 -16.59
N LEU A 56 31.07 46.50 -15.59
CA LEU A 56 30.99 47.92 -15.28
C LEU A 56 31.50 48.75 -16.45
N TRP A 57 32.65 48.40 -17.03
CA TRP A 57 33.18 49.16 -18.17
C TRP A 57 32.24 49.15 -19.36
N ASP A 58 31.79 47.97 -19.81
CA ASP A 58 30.93 47.84 -20.99
C ASP A 58 29.54 48.46 -20.77
N GLY A 59 28.98 48.26 -19.57
CA GLY A 59 27.69 48.83 -19.19
C GLY A 59 27.73 50.35 -19.11
N PHE A 60 28.70 50.92 -18.37
CA PHE A 60 28.80 52.36 -18.24
C PHE A 60 29.28 53.06 -19.51
N THR A 61 29.98 52.36 -20.41
CA THR A 61 30.24 52.87 -21.77
C THR A 61 28.94 53.08 -22.54
N GLN A 62 27.99 52.14 -22.45
CA GLN A 62 26.66 52.31 -23.03
C GLN A 62 25.85 53.39 -22.30
N ALA A 63 25.97 53.49 -20.98
CA ALA A 63 25.26 54.49 -20.18
C ALA A 63 25.86 55.91 -20.26
N ALA A 64 27.08 56.05 -20.80
CA ALA A 64 27.76 57.34 -20.97
C ALA A 64 27.00 58.26 -21.94
N LYS A 65 26.32 57.67 -22.92
CA LYS A 65 25.42 58.37 -23.85
C LYS A 65 23.99 57.88 -23.65
N ARG A 66 23.11 58.80 -23.24
CA ARG A 66 21.67 58.52 -23.10
C ARG A 66 21.00 58.62 -24.47
N ALA A 67 20.37 57.53 -24.90
CA ALA A 67 19.82 57.40 -26.26
C ALA A 67 18.46 58.09 -26.45
N GLY A 68 17.74 58.44 -25.37
CA GLY A 68 16.44 59.11 -25.41
C GLY A 68 15.81 59.24 -24.02
N GLU A 69 14.56 59.73 -23.98
CA GLU A 69 13.77 59.78 -22.75
C GLU A 69 13.33 58.37 -22.32
N GLY A 70 13.25 58.17 -21.00
CA GLY A 70 12.87 56.89 -20.40
C GLY A 70 14.04 55.98 -20.04
N CYS A 71 13.74 54.68 -19.93
CA CYS A 71 14.63 53.65 -19.41
C CYS A 71 15.55 53.07 -20.49
N GLN A 72 16.85 53.06 -20.21
CA GLN A 72 17.87 52.46 -21.05
C GLN A 72 18.49 51.26 -20.33
N ILE A 73 18.54 50.10 -20.99
CA ILE A 73 19.03 48.85 -20.40
C ILE A 73 20.19 48.30 -21.24
N ALA A 74 21.39 48.26 -20.67
CA ALA A 74 22.52 47.57 -21.26
C ALA A 74 22.46 46.08 -20.88
N ARG A 75 22.49 45.22 -21.89
CA ARG A 75 22.47 43.76 -21.75
C ARG A 75 23.90 43.23 -21.86
N LEU A 76 24.37 42.59 -20.79
CA LEU A 76 25.78 42.22 -20.60
C LEU A 76 25.87 40.76 -20.17
N ARG A 77 27.08 40.20 -20.20
CA ARG A 77 27.40 38.87 -19.64
C ARG A 77 28.59 39.00 -18.71
N TYR A 78 28.59 38.23 -17.62
CA TYR A 78 29.65 38.23 -16.62
C TYR A 78 30.03 36.80 -16.22
N ALA A 79 31.24 36.61 -15.71
CA ALA A 79 31.68 35.32 -15.20
C ALA A 79 31.09 35.07 -13.80
N ASP A 80 30.38 33.96 -13.63
CA ASP A 80 29.53 33.68 -12.45
C ASP A 80 30.31 33.16 -11.22
N GLY A 81 31.64 33.08 -11.32
CA GLY A 81 32.51 32.57 -10.26
C GLY A 81 32.52 31.04 -10.11
N ARG A 82 31.68 30.30 -10.85
CA ARG A 82 31.61 28.82 -10.85
C ARG A 82 32.21 28.21 -12.13
N GLY A 83 32.83 29.04 -12.97
CA GLY A 83 33.39 28.63 -14.27
C GLY A 83 32.42 28.77 -15.44
N GLY A 84 31.24 29.38 -15.23
CA GLY A 84 30.25 29.68 -16.27
C GLY A 84 30.09 31.18 -16.53
N MET A 85 29.19 31.51 -17.46
CA MET A 85 28.74 32.87 -17.71
C MET A 85 27.31 33.03 -17.20
N ALA A 86 26.94 34.25 -16.80
CA ALA A 86 25.58 34.63 -16.46
C ALA A 86 25.25 36.01 -17.03
N THR A 87 23.97 36.35 -17.09
CA THR A 87 23.49 37.63 -17.64
C THR A 87 23.60 38.75 -16.60
N ALA A 88 24.00 39.95 -17.05
CA ALA A 88 23.96 41.17 -16.26
C ALA A 88 23.18 42.27 -16.99
N LEU A 89 22.41 43.07 -16.24
CA LEU A 89 21.63 44.17 -16.76
C LEU A 89 22.01 45.46 -16.04
N LEU A 90 22.51 46.47 -16.77
CA LEU A 90 22.67 47.82 -16.22
C LEU A 90 21.51 48.70 -16.71
N ILE A 91 20.68 49.13 -15.77
CA ILE A 91 19.46 49.89 -16.02
C ILE A 91 19.72 51.36 -15.64
N LEU A 92 19.62 52.25 -16.63
CA LEU A 92 19.70 53.70 -16.47
C LEU A 92 18.29 54.29 -16.59
N ASN A 93 17.92 55.14 -15.63
CA ASN A 93 16.63 55.80 -15.60
C ASN A 93 16.71 57.13 -14.84
N ASP A 94 15.68 57.99 -14.95
CA ASP A 94 15.55 59.13 -14.02
C ASP A 94 15.26 58.63 -12.61
N ASP A 95 15.76 59.33 -11.60
CA ASP A 95 15.47 59.01 -10.20
C ASP A 95 13.99 59.24 -9.89
N MET A 96 13.30 58.18 -9.45
CA MET A 96 11.86 58.17 -9.21
C MET A 96 11.51 57.32 -7.99
N PRO A 97 10.46 57.70 -7.22
CA PRO A 97 9.98 56.89 -6.10
C PRO A 97 9.67 55.45 -6.51
N TYR A 98 10.05 54.50 -5.66
CA TYR A 98 9.73 53.07 -5.78
C TYR A 98 10.30 52.32 -6.99
N LEU A 99 11.17 52.96 -7.79
CA LEU A 99 11.69 52.38 -9.03
C LEU A 99 12.46 51.07 -8.78
N VAL A 100 13.40 51.07 -7.82
CA VAL A 100 14.26 49.91 -7.52
C VAL A 100 13.42 48.74 -7.01
N ASP A 101 12.52 48.98 -6.05
CA ASP A 101 11.60 47.96 -5.54
C ASP A 101 10.74 47.35 -6.66
N SER A 102 10.31 48.16 -7.61
CA SER A 102 9.49 47.73 -8.74
C SER A 102 10.30 46.90 -9.75
N ILE A 103 11.57 47.23 -9.97
CA ILE A 103 12.51 46.45 -10.80
C ILE A 103 12.75 45.07 -10.18
N VAL A 104 13.03 45.02 -8.87
CA VAL A 104 13.23 43.76 -8.14
C VAL A 104 11.96 42.90 -8.17
N MET A 105 10.80 43.52 -7.98
CA MET A 105 9.51 42.85 -8.08
C MET A 105 9.29 42.24 -9.47
N ALA A 106 9.59 42.98 -10.54
CA ALA A 106 9.41 42.50 -11.91
C ALA A 106 10.28 41.27 -12.22
N MET A 107 11.54 41.25 -11.76
CA MET A 107 12.43 40.09 -11.89
C MET A 107 11.88 38.87 -11.12
N ARG A 108 11.40 39.07 -9.88
CA ARG A 108 10.80 38.01 -9.08
C ARG A 108 9.56 37.40 -9.75
N LYS A 109 8.67 38.23 -10.33
CA LYS A 109 7.49 37.75 -11.09
C LYS A 109 7.83 36.90 -12.30
N GLN A 110 9.01 37.10 -12.88
CA GLN A 110 9.52 36.26 -13.97
C GLN A 110 10.25 35.01 -13.51
N LYS A 111 10.29 34.75 -12.18
CA LYS A 111 11.03 33.64 -11.59
C LYS A 111 12.52 33.65 -11.95
N VAL A 112 13.07 34.84 -12.21
CA VAL A 112 14.49 35.01 -12.52
C VAL A 112 15.26 35.09 -11.21
N ALA A 113 16.20 34.17 -11.02
CA ALA A 113 17.09 34.19 -9.87
C ALA A 113 18.14 35.30 -10.06
N VAL A 114 18.25 36.19 -9.07
CA VAL A 114 19.16 37.33 -9.08
C VAL A 114 20.27 37.08 -8.06
N ALA A 115 21.52 37.12 -8.51
CA ALA A 115 22.70 36.99 -7.67
C ALA A 115 22.99 38.27 -6.87
N GLY A 116 22.66 39.43 -7.42
CA GLY A 116 22.78 40.72 -6.73
C GLY A 116 22.09 41.86 -7.47
N VAL A 117 21.57 42.83 -6.72
CA VAL A 117 21.02 44.10 -7.24
C VAL A 117 21.70 45.24 -6.52
N MET A 118 22.43 46.06 -7.26
CA MET A 118 23.15 47.22 -6.73
C MET A 118 22.55 48.47 -7.36
N ASN A 119 22.12 49.44 -6.55
CA ASN A 119 21.55 50.69 -7.04
C ASN A 119 22.30 51.90 -6.51
N SER A 120 22.39 52.93 -7.34
CA SER A 120 22.92 54.24 -6.95
C SER A 120 22.18 55.36 -7.69
N VAL A 121 22.09 56.51 -7.05
CA VAL A 121 21.54 57.73 -7.64
C VAL A 121 22.68 58.72 -7.80
N LEU A 122 22.95 59.11 -9.04
CA LEU A 122 24.06 60.00 -9.40
C LEU A 122 23.52 61.31 -9.97
N ALA A 123 24.07 62.44 -9.53
CA ALA A 123 23.83 63.73 -10.17
C ALA A 123 24.68 63.81 -11.45
N VAL A 124 24.05 63.78 -12.63
CA VAL A 124 24.76 63.72 -13.92
C VAL A 124 24.26 64.82 -14.84
N ARG A 125 25.19 65.65 -15.35
CA ARG A 125 24.86 66.64 -16.38
C ARG A 125 25.21 66.08 -17.74
N ARG A 126 24.25 66.13 -18.67
CA ARG A 126 24.43 65.68 -20.06
C ARG A 126 24.34 66.85 -21.03
N ASP A 127 25.03 66.75 -22.17
CA ASP A 127 24.89 67.70 -23.26
C ASP A 127 23.62 67.45 -24.10
N ALA A 128 23.38 68.29 -25.11
CA ALA A 128 22.22 68.15 -26.01
C ALA A 128 22.22 66.85 -26.84
N ALA A 129 23.35 66.13 -26.92
CA ALA A 129 23.47 64.84 -27.58
C ALA A 129 23.34 63.65 -26.60
N GLY A 130 23.05 63.92 -25.32
CA GLY A 130 22.85 62.94 -24.26
C GLY A 130 24.15 62.39 -23.64
N VAL A 131 25.32 62.95 -23.98
CA VAL A 131 26.62 62.50 -23.47
C VAL A 131 26.87 63.12 -22.09
N ALA A 132 27.30 62.31 -21.12
CA ALA A 132 27.61 62.77 -19.77
C ALA A 132 28.81 63.73 -19.77
N VAL A 133 28.63 64.98 -19.33
CA VAL A 133 29.68 66.01 -19.29
C VAL A 133 30.31 66.13 -17.90
N SER A 134 29.49 66.02 -16.84
CA SER A 134 29.95 66.03 -15.44
C SER A 134 29.14 65.06 -14.57
N VAL A 135 29.79 64.52 -13.54
CA VAL A 135 29.21 63.55 -12.57
C VAL A 135 29.47 64.08 -11.16
N GLY A 136 28.45 64.05 -10.30
CA GLY A 136 28.52 64.53 -8.91
C GLY A 136 28.39 66.04 -8.74
N GLU A 137 28.01 66.77 -9.80
CA GLU A 137 27.87 68.23 -9.72
C GLU A 137 26.55 68.65 -9.05
N ALA A 138 26.64 69.49 -8.03
CA ALA A 138 25.46 69.98 -7.30
C ALA A 138 24.47 70.68 -8.25
N GLY A 139 23.19 70.29 -8.17
CA GLY A 139 22.11 70.85 -9.00
C GLY A 139 21.96 70.21 -10.38
N ALA A 140 22.79 69.23 -10.76
CA ALA A 140 22.51 68.40 -11.93
C ALA A 140 21.30 67.46 -11.68
N PRO A 141 20.57 67.05 -12.74
CA PRO A 141 19.52 66.04 -12.62
C PRO A 141 20.05 64.74 -12.01
N HIS A 142 19.21 64.08 -11.22
CA HIS A 142 19.54 62.78 -10.62
C HIS A 142 19.10 61.63 -11.52
N GLU A 143 20.05 60.77 -11.87
CA GLU A 143 19.85 59.54 -12.64
C GLU A 143 20.05 58.33 -11.72
N SER A 144 19.15 57.35 -11.81
CA SER A 144 19.21 56.07 -11.10
C SER A 144 19.90 55.02 -11.98
N TYR A 145 20.96 54.43 -11.44
CA TYR A 145 21.75 53.37 -12.05
C TYR A 145 21.59 52.08 -11.25
N VAL A 146 20.94 51.08 -11.83
CA VAL A 146 20.68 49.79 -11.19
C VAL A 146 21.38 48.67 -11.95
N LEU A 147 22.38 48.03 -11.33
CA LEU A 147 23.04 46.84 -11.86
C LEU A 147 22.39 45.60 -11.27
N CYS A 148 21.82 44.75 -12.13
CA CYS A 148 21.24 43.47 -11.76
C CYS A 148 22.13 42.35 -12.30
N LEU A 149 22.71 41.53 -11.43
CA LEU A 149 23.46 40.33 -11.78
C LEU A 149 22.54 39.13 -11.64
N LEU A 150 22.27 38.41 -12.73
CA LEU A 150 21.43 37.22 -12.69
C LEU A 150 22.27 35.99 -12.31
N SER A 151 21.63 34.96 -11.75
CA SER A 151 22.32 33.73 -11.34
C SER A 151 22.64 32.78 -12.50
N GLU A 152 22.05 33.02 -13.67
CA GLU A 152 22.12 32.18 -14.86
C GLU A 152 22.23 33.03 -16.13
N ASP A 153 22.60 32.40 -17.24
CA ASP A 153 22.64 33.05 -18.56
C ASP A 153 21.29 32.87 -19.26
N LEU A 154 20.55 33.95 -19.44
CA LEU A 154 19.20 33.89 -20.03
C LEU A 154 19.26 33.78 -21.56
N PRO A 155 18.47 32.88 -22.17
CA PRO A 155 18.27 32.85 -23.61
C PRO A 155 17.73 34.18 -24.14
N ALA A 156 18.06 34.52 -25.40
CA ALA A 156 17.71 35.81 -26.00
C ALA A 156 16.22 36.18 -25.89
N GLY A 157 15.31 35.22 -26.10
CA GLY A 157 13.87 35.46 -26.01
C GLY A 157 13.38 35.75 -24.58
N GLU A 158 13.93 35.07 -23.57
CA GLU A 158 13.61 35.33 -22.15
C GLU A 158 14.18 36.67 -21.69
N LEU A 159 15.39 37.01 -22.14
CA LEU A 159 16.03 38.29 -21.89
C LEU A 159 15.27 39.45 -22.54
N ASP A 160 14.75 39.28 -23.75
CA ASP A 160 13.89 40.24 -24.44
C ASP A 160 12.60 40.49 -23.65
N ALA A 161 11.94 39.42 -23.20
CA ALA A 161 10.73 39.50 -22.40
C ALA A 161 10.97 40.21 -21.06
N LEU A 162 12.07 39.89 -20.36
CA LEU A 162 12.45 40.55 -19.11
C LEU A 162 12.74 42.04 -19.33
N THR A 163 13.55 42.38 -20.35
CA THR A 163 13.88 43.76 -20.68
C THR A 163 12.61 44.56 -21.00
N GLY A 164 11.69 44.00 -21.80
CA GLY A 164 10.42 44.65 -22.13
C GLY A 164 9.55 44.93 -20.90
N ARG A 165 9.52 44.01 -19.93
CA ARG A 165 8.81 44.24 -18.65
C ARG A 165 9.46 45.32 -17.80
N LEU A 166 10.78 45.33 -17.69
CA LEU A 166 11.50 46.36 -16.93
C LEU A 166 11.28 47.76 -17.52
N GLN A 167 11.26 47.88 -18.85
CA GLN A 167 10.92 49.12 -19.54
C GLN A 167 9.47 49.56 -19.31
N MET A 168 8.52 48.61 -19.25
CA MET A 168 7.12 48.90 -18.89
C MET A 168 7.03 49.45 -17.47
N VAL A 169 7.67 48.80 -16.49
CA VAL A 169 7.70 49.25 -15.09
C VAL A 169 8.26 50.67 -14.95
N ALA A 170 9.37 50.97 -15.63
CA ALA A 170 9.97 52.30 -15.58
C ALA A 170 9.05 53.37 -16.21
N ARG A 171 8.33 53.03 -17.29
CA ARG A 171 7.35 53.91 -17.93
C ARG A 171 6.18 54.20 -17.02
N ASP A 172 5.66 53.18 -16.34
CA ASP A 172 4.55 53.32 -15.41
C ASP A 172 4.93 54.23 -14.23
N ALA A 173 6.15 54.07 -13.70
CA ALA A 173 6.67 54.93 -12.63
C ALA A 173 6.74 56.40 -13.09
N ALA A 174 7.19 56.64 -14.32
CA ALA A 174 7.23 57.98 -14.91
C ALA A 174 5.84 58.59 -15.08
N VAL A 175 4.85 57.81 -15.53
CA VAL A 175 3.47 58.27 -15.69
C VAL A 175 2.84 58.63 -14.34
N VAL A 176 2.99 57.77 -13.34
CA VAL A 176 2.46 58.03 -11.98
C VAL A 176 3.09 59.28 -11.37
N ARG A 177 4.42 59.43 -11.49
CA ARG A 177 5.12 60.62 -11.00
C ARG A 177 4.63 61.89 -11.69
N ARG A 178 4.53 61.87 -13.02
CA ARG A 178 4.08 63.02 -13.84
C ARG A 178 2.68 63.48 -13.44
N ASP A 179 1.76 62.54 -13.22
CA ASP A 179 0.35 62.83 -12.97
C ASP A 179 -0.02 62.89 -11.48
N SER A 180 0.94 62.75 -10.57
CA SER A 180 0.73 62.73 -9.12
C SER A 180 -0.07 63.92 -8.59
N VAL A 181 0.23 65.14 -9.06
CA VAL A 181 -0.49 66.37 -8.70
C VAL A 181 -1.94 66.32 -9.21
N ALA A 182 -2.15 65.93 -10.47
CA ALA A 182 -3.49 65.86 -11.06
C ALA A 182 -4.39 64.82 -10.35
N MET A 183 -3.81 63.71 -9.89
CA MET A 183 -4.54 62.70 -9.09
C MET A 183 -4.88 63.24 -7.69
N ALA A 184 -3.97 63.96 -7.04
CA ALA A 184 -4.21 64.59 -5.74
C ALA A 184 -5.28 65.71 -5.81
N ASP A 185 -5.27 66.51 -6.87
CA ASP A 185 -6.30 67.52 -7.14
C ASP A 185 -7.67 66.86 -7.34
N ARG A 186 -7.69 65.72 -8.03
CA ARG A 186 -8.94 64.98 -8.25
C ARG A 186 -9.51 64.42 -6.95
N LEU A 187 -8.69 63.80 -6.08
CA LEU A 187 -9.09 63.38 -4.73
C LEU A 187 -9.70 64.55 -3.95
N THR A 188 -9.08 65.72 -4.01
CA THR A 188 -9.56 66.94 -3.33
C THR A 188 -10.94 67.37 -3.87
N SER A 189 -11.12 67.38 -5.19
CA SER A 189 -12.39 67.78 -5.81
C SER A 189 -13.54 66.82 -5.48
N VAL A 190 -13.26 65.52 -5.45
CA VAL A 190 -14.26 64.49 -5.12
C VAL A 190 -14.61 64.55 -3.64
N ALA A 191 -13.63 64.80 -2.76
CA ALA A 191 -13.89 65.02 -1.33
C ALA A 191 -14.81 66.21 -1.08
N ALA A 192 -14.59 67.33 -1.77
CA ALA A 192 -15.44 68.51 -1.66
C ALA A 192 -16.89 68.24 -2.12
N ALA A 193 -17.07 67.50 -3.22
CA ALA A 193 -18.39 67.11 -3.71
C ALA A 193 -19.12 66.14 -2.75
N ALA A 194 -18.40 65.15 -2.22
CA ALA A 194 -18.96 64.20 -1.26
C ALA A 194 -19.43 64.90 0.04
N ALA A 195 -18.67 65.87 0.55
CA ALA A 195 -19.00 66.59 1.78
C ALA A 195 -20.38 67.29 1.76
N ALA A 196 -20.93 67.60 0.57
CA ALA A 196 -22.24 68.20 0.42
C ALA A 196 -23.41 67.24 0.73
N HIS A 197 -23.16 65.93 0.81
CA HIS A 197 -24.18 64.87 0.90
C HIS A 197 -24.35 64.31 2.33
N GLY A 198 -24.57 65.20 3.30
CA GLY A 198 -24.92 64.83 4.69
C GLY A 198 -23.76 64.22 5.51
N ALA A 199 -24.09 63.55 6.62
CA ALA A 199 -23.11 63.03 7.57
C ALA A 199 -22.23 61.92 6.97
N GLU A 200 -22.78 61.07 6.12
CA GLU A 200 -22.02 60.05 5.40
C GLU A 200 -21.03 60.70 4.41
N GLY A 201 -21.48 61.69 3.64
CA GLY A 201 -20.65 62.45 2.72
C GLY A 201 -19.47 63.17 3.39
N GLN A 202 -19.67 63.72 4.60
CA GLN A 202 -18.59 64.29 5.41
C GLN A 202 -17.53 63.25 5.81
N GLU A 203 -17.95 62.03 6.12
CA GLU A 203 -17.04 60.95 6.47
C GLU A 203 -16.25 60.45 5.26
N VAL A 204 -16.89 60.39 4.08
CA VAL A 204 -16.20 60.12 2.79
C VAL A 204 -15.17 61.18 2.47
N ALA A 205 -15.51 62.46 2.65
CA ALA A 205 -14.58 63.57 2.43
C ALA A 205 -13.36 63.48 3.38
N ALA A 206 -13.58 63.17 4.66
CA ALA A 206 -12.52 62.97 5.63
C ALA A 206 -11.61 61.79 5.26
N PHE A 207 -12.18 60.70 4.74
CA PHE A 207 -11.41 59.56 4.25
C PHE A 207 -10.53 59.91 3.03
N LEU A 208 -11.08 60.63 2.04
CA LEU A 208 -10.33 61.02 0.84
C LEU A 208 -9.21 62.02 1.14
N GLU A 209 -9.43 62.95 2.06
CA GLU A 209 -8.40 63.88 2.52
C GLU A 209 -7.26 63.14 3.25
N TRP A 210 -7.62 62.17 4.10
CA TRP A 210 -6.64 61.29 4.73
C TRP A 210 -5.87 60.44 3.70
N ALA A 211 -6.58 59.86 2.73
CA ALA A 211 -6.00 59.06 1.66
C ALA A 211 -4.97 59.86 0.85
N LYS A 212 -5.29 61.11 0.50
CA LYS A 212 -4.39 62.03 -0.22
C LYS A 212 -3.11 62.35 0.57
N ASN A 213 -3.23 62.60 1.88
CA ASN A 213 -2.12 63.14 2.66
C ASN A 213 -1.12 62.05 3.11
N GLU A 214 -1.64 60.88 3.50
CA GLU A 214 -0.78 59.81 4.04
C GLU A 214 -1.31 58.40 3.80
N GLY A 215 -2.58 58.23 3.43
CA GLY A 215 -3.22 56.92 3.43
C GLY A 215 -3.05 56.11 2.13
N PHE A 216 -2.92 56.76 0.98
CA PHE A 216 -3.06 56.11 -0.32
C PHE A 216 -2.13 56.69 -1.37
N GLU A 217 -1.51 55.81 -2.15
CA GLU A 217 -0.67 56.17 -3.30
C GLU A 217 -1.45 55.92 -4.60
N PRO A 218 -2.03 56.96 -5.23
CA PRO A 218 -2.80 56.79 -6.45
C PRO A 218 -1.89 56.54 -7.65
N PHE A 219 -2.22 55.50 -8.43
CA PHE A 219 -1.56 55.18 -9.70
C PHE A 219 -2.40 55.63 -10.89
N GLY A 220 -3.72 55.69 -10.73
CA GLY A 220 -4.61 56.21 -11.77
C GLY A 220 -5.99 56.57 -11.27
N TYR A 221 -6.69 57.35 -12.09
CA TYR A 221 -8.08 57.76 -11.87
C TYR A 221 -8.90 57.64 -13.18
N ALA A 222 -10.17 57.30 -13.06
CA ALA A 222 -11.17 57.42 -14.13
C ALA A 222 -12.56 57.70 -13.55
N TYR A 223 -13.42 58.36 -14.34
CA TYR A 223 -14.83 58.52 -14.04
C TYR A 223 -15.67 57.56 -14.87
N TYR A 224 -16.69 56.97 -14.26
CA TYR A 224 -17.68 56.12 -14.92
C TYR A 224 -19.04 56.79 -14.87
N VAL A 225 -19.68 56.99 -16.02
CA VAL A 225 -20.97 57.67 -16.14
C VAL A 225 -22.11 56.65 -16.30
N VAL A 226 -23.23 56.91 -15.64
CA VAL A 226 -24.48 56.18 -15.86
C VAL A 226 -25.15 56.74 -17.12
N LYS A 227 -25.30 55.92 -18.17
CA LYS A 227 -26.04 56.31 -19.38
C LYS A 227 -27.48 55.77 -19.36
N PRO A 228 -28.47 56.58 -19.74
CA PRO A 228 -29.85 56.12 -19.85
C PRO A 228 -29.98 54.91 -20.79
N GLY A 229 -30.58 53.82 -20.31
CA GLY A 229 -30.85 52.62 -21.10
C GLY A 229 -29.69 51.62 -21.24
N VAL A 230 -28.50 51.93 -20.69
CA VAL A 230 -27.35 51.00 -20.65
C VAL A 230 -27.26 50.39 -19.26
N ARG A 231 -27.07 49.08 -19.17
CA ARG A 231 -26.98 48.36 -17.90
C ARG A 231 -25.64 48.57 -17.20
N GLU A 232 -24.56 48.56 -17.97
CA GLU A 232 -23.18 48.76 -17.50
C GLU A 232 -22.80 50.25 -17.51
N LEU A 233 -21.94 50.66 -16.58
CA LEU A 233 -21.44 52.03 -16.59
C LEU A 233 -20.40 52.21 -17.70
N GLU A 234 -20.46 53.34 -18.38
CA GLU A 234 -19.48 53.66 -19.43
C GLU A 234 -18.33 54.50 -18.86
N ARG A 235 -17.11 54.09 -19.14
CA ARG A 235 -15.91 54.81 -18.73
C ARG A 235 -15.75 56.10 -19.54
N ASP A 236 -15.65 57.24 -18.86
CA ASP A 236 -15.40 58.53 -19.49
C ASP A 236 -13.94 58.64 -19.94
N ILE A 237 -13.70 58.45 -21.24
CA ILE A 237 -12.36 58.38 -21.84
C ILE A 237 -11.50 59.63 -21.53
N PRO A 238 -12.01 60.87 -21.60
CA PRO A 238 -11.23 62.08 -21.27
C PRO A 238 -10.87 62.21 -19.78
N SER A 239 -11.60 61.57 -18.87
CA SER A 239 -11.36 61.70 -17.41
C SER A 239 -10.09 61.01 -16.91
N ARG A 240 -9.44 60.18 -17.74
CA ARG A 240 -8.41 59.23 -17.30
C ARG A 240 -7.09 59.94 -16.95
N ILE A 241 -6.54 59.62 -15.79
CA ILE A 241 -5.28 60.18 -15.26
C ILE A 241 -4.36 59.02 -14.85
N GLY A 242 -3.04 59.20 -14.99
CA GLY A 242 -2.04 58.22 -14.58
C GLY A 242 -2.02 56.98 -15.48
N VAL A 243 -1.74 55.81 -14.91
CA VAL A 243 -1.59 54.55 -15.67
C VAL A 243 -2.85 54.12 -16.42
N LEU A 244 -3.99 54.69 -16.03
CA LEU A 244 -5.30 54.44 -16.62
C LEU A 244 -5.52 55.18 -17.96
N GLN A 245 -4.61 56.05 -18.40
CA GLN A 245 -4.71 56.75 -19.68
C GLN A 245 -4.58 55.83 -20.89
N ASP A 246 -3.70 54.83 -20.81
CA ASP A 246 -3.43 53.88 -21.89
C ASP A 246 -4.36 52.66 -21.79
N THR A 247 -5.35 52.60 -22.68
CA THR A 247 -6.30 51.48 -22.74
C THR A 247 -5.72 50.21 -23.33
N PHE A 248 -4.58 50.30 -24.03
CA PHE A 248 -3.89 49.14 -24.60
C PHE A 248 -2.80 48.62 -23.66
N HIS A 249 -2.65 49.23 -22.47
CA HIS A 249 -1.66 48.84 -21.50
C HIS A 249 -1.86 47.35 -21.09
N PRO A 250 -0.83 46.49 -21.14
CA PRO A 250 -0.96 45.04 -20.90
C PRO A 250 -1.55 44.68 -19.52
N VAL A 251 -1.29 45.51 -18.51
CA VAL A 251 -1.81 45.36 -17.14
C VAL A 251 -3.03 46.25 -16.90
N TYR A 252 -2.86 47.58 -17.00
CA TYR A 252 -3.89 48.54 -16.64
C TYR A 252 -5.02 48.75 -17.66
N GLY A 253 -4.92 48.23 -18.89
CA GLY A 253 -5.94 48.40 -19.93
C GLY A 253 -7.26 47.71 -19.56
N THR A 254 -7.19 46.57 -18.88
CA THR A 254 -8.35 45.84 -18.32
C THR A 254 -8.64 46.21 -16.87
N CYS A 255 -7.84 47.11 -16.27
CA CYS A 255 -8.11 47.64 -14.94
C CYS A 255 -9.45 48.36 -14.97
N LEU A 256 -10.32 48.04 -14.00
CA LEU A 256 -11.70 48.54 -13.91
C LEU A 256 -12.65 48.00 -15.00
N ALA A 257 -12.31 46.94 -15.73
CA ALA A 257 -13.26 46.32 -16.67
C ALA A 257 -14.52 45.77 -15.96
N ASN A 258 -14.36 45.28 -14.72
CA ASN A 258 -15.43 44.67 -13.93
C ASN A 258 -15.86 45.51 -12.69
N ILE A 259 -15.31 46.72 -12.52
CA ILE A 259 -15.65 47.66 -11.44
C ILE A 259 -15.86 49.03 -12.08
N PRO A 260 -17.00 49.69 -11.86
CA PRO A 260 -17.95 49.45 -10.78
C PRO A 260 -19.08 48.46 -11.06
N GLY A 261 -18.98 47.65 -12.12
CA GLY A 261 -20.02 46.69 -12.48
C GLY A 261 -21.21 47.38 -13.16
N ASP A 262 -22.44 46.99 -12.79
CA ASP A 262 -23.69 47.53 -13.34
C ASP A 262 -24.40 48.50 -12.39
N LEU A 263 -25.37 49.26 -12.92
CA LEU A 263 -26.14 50.22 -12.13
C LEU A 263 -26.88 49.56 -10.96
N VAL A 264 -27.26 48.29 -11.08
CA VAL A 264 -27.95 47.53 -10.03
C VAL A 264 -27.02 47.31 -8.84
N THR A 265 -25.78 46.90 -9.10
CA THR A 265 -24.75 46.71 -8.08
C THR A 265 -24.45 48.02 -7.35
N LEU A 266 -24.29 49.11 -8.13
CA LEU A 266 -24.08 50.45 -7.58
C LEU A 266 -25.27 50.95 -6.76
N SER A 267 -26.50 50.64 -7.14
CA SER A 267 -27.73 51.04 -6.42
C SER A 267 -27.95 50.26 -5.13
N ASN A 268 -27.56 48.98 -5.10
CA ASN A 268 -27.74 48.11 -3.93
C ASN A 268 -26.64 48.27 -2.88
N ARG A 269 -25.52 48.94 -3.21
CA ARG A 269 -24.44 49.17 -2.25
C ARG A 269 -24.93 50.12 -1.13
N PRO A 270 -24.77 49.77 0.16
CA PRO A 270 -25.31 50.57 1.26
C PRO A 270 -24.58 51.90 1.44
N ASP A 271 -23.25 51.92 1.24
CA ASP A 271 -22.42 53.11 1.46
C ASP A 271 -22.03 53.81 0.16
N ALA A 272 -21.84 55.13 0.21
CA ALA A 272 -21.37 55.95 -0.90
C ALA A 272 -19.90 55.64 -1.29
N LEU A 273 -19.08 55.20 -0.32
CA LEU A 273 -17.68 54.81 -0.52
C LEU A 273 -17.54 53.29 -0.60
N SER A 274 -16.73 52.82 -1.55
CA SER A 274 -16.37 51.41 -1.73
C SER A 274 -14.86 51.26 -1.77
N ILE A 275 -14.34 50.27 -1.05
CA ILE A 275 -12.92 49.94 -1.03
C ILE A 275 -12.80 48.45 -1.27
N VAL A 276 -12.28 48.05 -2.44
CA VAL A 276 -12.11 46.65 -2.81
C VAL A 276 -10.76 46.42 -3.46
N LYS A 277 -10.39 45.16 -3.68
CA LYS A 277 -9.23 44.82 -4.52
C LYS A 277 -9.60 44.86 -6.00
N ALA A 278 -8.72 45.45 -6.81
CA ALA A 278 -8.80 45.38 -8.26
C ALA A 278 -8.35 44.00 -8.77
N ASP A 279 -8.79 43.63 -9.98
CA ASP A 279 -8.46 42.36 -10.63
C ASP A 279 -7.05 42.35 -11.25
N VAL A 280 -6.31 43.46 -11.10
CA VAL A 280 -4.98 43.64 -11.67
C VAL A 280 -3.96 43.87 -10.55
N GLU A 281 -2.78 43.30 -10.74
CA GLU A 281 -1.64 43.57 -9.88
C GLU A 281 -0.88 44.79 -10.38
N GLY A 282 -0.41 45.62 -9.45
CA GLY A 282 0.42 46.76 -9.80
C GLY A 282 1.72 46.33 -10.48
N THR A 283 2.18 47.15 -11.43
CA THR A 283 3.55 47.10 -11.97
C THR A 283 4.54 47.86 -11.08
N LEU A 284 4.03 48.68 -10.17
CA LEU A 284 4.81 49.51 -9.26
C LEU A 284 4.59 49.09 -7.82
N HIS A 285 5.68 49.10 -7.05
CA HIS A 285 5.72 49.05 -5.60
C HIS A 285 4.89 47.94 -4.93
N ARG A 286 5.55 46.91 -4.37
CA ARG A 286 4.94 45.75 -3.67
C ARG A 286 4.12 44.83 -4.59
N ASP A 287 4.36 43.53 -4.44
CA ASP A 287 3.67 42.50 -5.21
C ASP A 287 2.28 42.19 -4.61
N GLN A 288 1.32 43.06 -4.88
CA GLN A 288 -0.07 42.87 -4.43
C GLN A 288 -1.09 43.42 -5.44
N PRO A 289 -2.35 42.93 -5.40
CA PRO A 289 -3.45 43.53 -6.14
C PRO A 289 -3.63 45.00 -5.75
N LEU A 290 -3.93 45.84 -6.74
CA LEU A 290 -4.22 47.25 -6.49
C LEU A 290 -5.46 47.39 -5.60
N ASP A 291 -5.45 48.41 -4.78
CA ASP A 291 -6.59 48.90 -4.03
C ASP A 291 -7.42 49.82 -4.93
N PHE A 292 -8.72 49.60 -4.95
CA PHE A 292 -9.71 50.42 -5.62
C PHE A 292 -10.48 51.24 -4.59
N ILE A 293 -10.60 52.55 -4.82
CA ILE A 293 -11.47 53.44 -4.05
C ILE A 293 -12.52 53.99 -5.01
N GLY A 294 -13.78 53.61 -4.78
CA GLY A 294 -14.96 54.05 -5.53
C GLY A 294 -15.80 55.01 -4.71
N VAL A 295 -16.14 56.16 -5.29
CA VAL A 295 -17.02 57.16 -4.67
C VAL A 295 -18.21 57.39 -5.57
N ARG A 296 -19.39 56.97 -5.11
CA ARG A 296 -20.65 57.16 -5.83
C ARG A 296 -20.92 58.64 -6.02
N ASP A 297 -21.21 59.03 -7.26
CA ASP A 297 -21.60 60.40 -7.60
C ASP A 297 -23.12 60.48 -7.76
N THR A 298 -23.72 61.50 -7.15
CA THR A 298 -25.18 61.69 -7.11
C THR A 298 -25.58 63.11 -7.46
N ASP A 299 -26.73 63.27 -8.11
CA ASP A 299 -27.32 64.59 -8.35
C ASP A 299 -27.94 65.19 -7.06
N GLU A 300 -28.40 66.45 -7.12
CA GLU A 300 -29.05 67.15 -5.99
C GLU A 300 -30.33 66.45 -5.47
N LYS A 301 -30.88 65.49 -6.22
CA LYS A 301 -32.07 64.71 -5.85
C LYS A 301 -31.70 63.32 -5.32
N GLY A 302 -30.41 62.99 -5.23
CA GLY A 302 -29.89 61.71 -4.77
C GLY A 302 -29.88 60.60 -5.83
N ASN A 303 -30.10 60.91 -7.11
CA ASN A 303 -30.00 59.92 -8.19
C ASN A 303 -28.53 59.67 -8.54
N ILE A 304 -28.17 58.41 -8.77
CA ILE A 304 -26.81 58.01 -9.13
C ILE A 304 -26.49 58.43 -10.57
N ILE A 305 -25.49 59.28 -10.75
CA ILE A 305 -25.04 59.76 -12.07
C ILE A 305 -23.73 59.12 -12.52
N GLY A 306 -22.98 58.52 -11.59
CA GLY A 306 -21.71 57.86 -11.90
C GLY A 306 -20.94 57.39 -10.68
N GLU A 307 -19.68 57.05 -10.89
CA GLU A 307 -18.73 56.71 -9.84
C GLU A 307 -17.32 57.21 -10.19
N HIS A 308 -16.68 57.84 -9.21
CA HIS A 308 -15.27 58.21 -9.25
C HIS A 308 -14.41 57.02 -8.83
N CYS A 309 -13.48 56.61 -9.69
CA CYS A 309 -12.68 55.41 -9.49
C CYS A 309 -11.19 55.76 -9.37
N PHE A 310 -10.61 55.54 -8.19
CA PHE A 310 -9.17 55.65 -7.96
C PHE A 310 -8.57 54.25 -7.80
N VAL A 311 -7.39 54.03 -8.40
CA VAL A 311 -6.62 52.79 -8.24
C VAL A 311 -5.21 53.11 -7.78
N GLY A 312 -4.67 52.29 -6.90
CA GLY A 312 -3.40 52.57 -6.24
C GLY A 312 -3.11 51.56 -5.14
N LEU A 313 -2.33 51.95 -4.15
CA LEU A 313 -2.01 51.10 -2.99
C LEU A 313 -2.15 51.88 -1.69
N PHE A 314 -2.73 51.26 -0.66
CA PHE A 314 -2.65 51.82 0.68
C PHE A 314 -1.20 51.86 1.17
N THR A 315 -0.80 52.97 1.80
CA THR A 315 0.56 53.15 2.34
C THR A 315 0.83 52.21 3.54
N ARG A 316 2.09 52.14 3.97
CA ARG A 316 2.41 51.46 5.25
C ARG A 316 1.77 52.14 6.46
N ALA A 317 1.64 53.47 6.43
CA ALA A 317 0.96 54.24 7.46
C ALA A 317 -0.54 53.86 7.54
N ALA A 318 -1.20 53.72 6.39
CA ALA A 318 -2.58 53.25 6.33
C ALA A 318 -2.78 51.86 6.94
N THR A 319 -1.87 50.93 6.65
CA THR A 319 -1.97 49.56 7.17
C THR A 319 -1.81 49.49 8.70
N SER A 320 -1.12 50.46 9.30
CA SER A 320 -0.81 50.49 10.75
C SER A 320 -1.72 51.39 11.58
N ALA A 321 -2.55 52.24 10.97
CA ALA A 321 -3.47 53.13 11.69
C ALA A 321 -4.59 52.36 12.45
N PRO A 322 -4.88 52.65 13.72
CA PRO A 322 -5.99 52.01 14.44
C PRO A 322 -7.33 52.23 13.74
N LEU A 323 -8.15 51.17 13.58
CA LEU A 323 -9.43 51.26 12.86
C LEU A 323 -10.40 52.25 13.51
N ALA A 324 -10.33 52.38 14.84
CA ALA A 324 -11.15 53.33 15.59
C ALA A 324 -10.82 54.80 15.31
N ARG A 325 -9.67 55.10 14.70
CA ARG A 325 -9.24 56.47 14.35
C ARG A 325 -9.31 56.75 12.85
N LEU A 326 -9.42 55.72 12.03
CA LEU A 326 -9.49 55.85 10.58
C LEU A 326 -10.90 56.32 10.17
N PRO A 327 -11.03 57.45 9.45
CA PRO A 327 -12.32 57.92 8.94
C PRO A 327 -13.01 56.82 8.13
N PHE A 328 -14.33 56.75 8.19
CA PHE A 328 -15.16 55.67 7.63
C PHE A 328 -15.11 54.35 8.42
N ALA A 329 -13.93 53.88 8.83
CA ALA A 329 -13.81 52.67 9.66
C ALA A 329 -14.38 52.85 11.07
N ARG A 330 -14.14 54.00 11.70
CA ARG A 330 -14.57 54.27 13.09
C ARG A 330 -16.08 54.11 13.30
N GLY A 331 -16.89 54.55 12.34
CA GLY A 331 -18.35 54.40 12.37
C GLY A 331 -18.78 52.94 12.23
N ARG A 332 -18.14 52.20 11.32
CA ARG A 332 -18.35 50.75 11.15
C ARG A 332 -18.01 49.98 12.42
N VAL A 333 -16.86 50.26 13.04
CA VAL A 333 -16.45 49.62 14.31
C VAL A 333 -17.48 49.85 15.41
N ALA A 334 -17.98 51.09 15.57
CA ALA A 334 -19.03 51.38 16.53
C ALA A 334 -20.34 50.60 16.24
N LYS A 335 -20.71 50.47 14.97
CA LYS A 335 -21.88 49.68 14.53
C LYS A 335 -21.72 48.18 14.82
N VAL A 336 -20.54 47.60 14.56
CA VAL A 336 -20.22 46.19 14.86
C VAL A 336 -20.34 45.89 16.36
N LEU A 337 -19.79 46.76 17.22
CA LEU A 337 -19.89 46.63 18.67
C LEU A 337 -21.35 46.69 19.15
N SER A 338 -22.13 47.62 18.58
CA SER A 338 -23.56 47.76 18.89
C SER A 338 -24.36 46.52 18.50
N LEU A 339 -24.15 45.96 17.30
CA LEU A 339 -24.85 44.77 16.80
C LEU A 339 -24.53 43.52 17.65
N ALA A 340 -23.31 43.40 18.14
CA ALA A 340 -22.89 42.30 19.00
C ALA A 340 -23.34 42.45 20.48
N GLY A 341 -24.03 43.53 20.83
CA GLY A 341 -24.44 43.84 22.21
C GLY A 341 -23.26 44.04 23.17
N VAL A 342 -22.10 44.44 22.64
CA VAL A 342 -20.87 44.66 23.43
C VAL A 342 -20.85 46.12 23.90
N ARG A 343 -20.71 46.34 25.20
CA ARG A 343 -20.50 47.70 25.75
C ARG A 343 -19.23 48.29 25.15
N GLN A 344 -19.20 49.60 24.89
CA GLN A 344 -18.04 50.23 24.23
C GLN A 344 -16.73 50.13 25.02
N GLU A 345 -16.78 49.78 26.30
CA GLU A 345 -15.62 49.60 27.17
C GLU A 345 -15.63 48.21 27.83
N GLY A 346 -14.44 47.64 28.04
CA GLY A 346 -14.20 46.38 28.74
C GLY A 346 -13.54 45.29 27.89
N PHE A 347 -13.17 44.17 28.52
CA PHE A 347 -12.39 43.08 27.92
C PHE A 347 -12.94 42.56 26.58
N ARG A 348 -14.27 42.46 26.45
CA ARG A 348 -14.91 41.98 25.22
C ARG A 348 -14.83 43.00 24.08
N ALA A 349 -14.85 44.30 24.39
CA ALA A 349 -14.69 45.37 23.40
C ALA A 349 -13.23 45.41 22.90
N GLU A 350 -12.26 45.32 23.81
CA GLU A 350 -10.84 45.23 23.47
C GLU A 350 -10.54 44.04 22.54
N LYS A 351 -11.09 42.86 22.84
CA LYS A 351 -10.90 41.68 21.98
C LYS A 351 -11.58 41.81 20.61
N PHE A 352 -12.73 42.47 20.53
CA PHE A 352 -13.36 42.77 19.24
C PHE A 352 -12.50 43.71 18.40
N LEU A 353 -11.96 44.76 19.00
CA LEU A 353 -11.05 45.69 18.33
C LEU A 353 -9.79 44.96 17.84
N GLU A 354 -9.16 44.14 18.69
CA GLU A 354 -7.99 43.34 18.33
C GLU A 354 -8.28 42.42 17.13
N ILE A 355 -9.44 41.74 17.11
CA ILE A 355 -9.83 40.86 16.00
C ILE A 355 -10.07 41.67 14.72
N LEU A 356 -10.80 42.79 14.80
CA LEU A 356 -11.07 43.66 13.64
C LEU A 356 -9.77 44.24 13.06
N GLU A 357 -8.87 44.70 13.92
CA GLU A 357 -7.57 45.25 13.51
C GLU A 357 -6.64 44.18 12.94
N SER A 358 -6.82 42.92 13.35
CA SER A 358 -6.10 41.80 12.76
C SER A 358 -6.56 41.49 11.33
N LEU A 359 -7.81 41.79 10.95
CA LEU A 359 -8.35 41.45 9.61
C LEU A 359 -7.61 42.23 8.51
N PRO A 360 -7.54 41.69 7.28
CA PRO A 360 -7.12 42.49 6.13
C PRO A 360 -7.94 43.78 6.09
N ARG A 361 -7.30 44.92 5.85
CA ARG A 361 -7.99 46.23 5.93
C ARG A 361 -9.19 46.33 5.00
N THR A 362 -9.08 45.74 3.82
CA THR A 362 -10.20 45.63 2.88
C THR A 362 -11.38 44.88 3.48
N GLU A 363 -11.16 43.76 4.19
CA GLU A 363 -12.23 43.01 4.85
C GLU A 363 -12.90 43.81 5.99
N ALA A 364 -12.10 44.49 6.81
CA ALA A 364 -12.64 45.32 7.89
C ALA A 364 -13.46 46.53 7.40
N LEU A 365 -13.13 47.04 6.20
CA LEU A 365 -13.78 48.22 5.59
C LEU A 365 -14.96 47.86 4.69
N GLU A 366 -14.93 46.70 4.04
CA GLU A 366 -15.93 46.32 3.03
C GLU A 366 -17.03 45.42 3.61
N ALA A 367 -16.68 44.49 4.50
CA ALA A 367 -17.63 43.49 4.98
C ALA A 367 -18.84 44.10 5.71
N ASP A 368 -19.96 43.39 5.66
CA ASP A 368 -21.18 43.78 6.36
C ASP A 368 -20.93 43.83 7.88
N PRO A 369 -21.32 44.90 8.58
CA PRO A 369 -21.19 45.00 10.04
C PRO A 369 -21.81 43.83 10.81
N GLU A 370 -22.89 43.21 10.34
CA GLU A 370 -23.50 42.03 10.95
C GLU A 370 -22.61 40.79 10.81
N TRP A 371 -22.03 40.58 9.63
CA TRP A 371 -21.09 39.48 9.39
C TRP A 371 -19.81 39.66 10.21
N LEU A 372 -19.28 40.89 10.29
CA LEU A 372 -18.13 41.20 11.15
C LEU A 372 -18.44 40.95 12.63
N ALA A 373 -19.64 41.28 13.09
CA ALA A 373 -20.08 40.98 14.45
C ALA A 373 -20.16 39.46 14.72
N GLN A 374 -20.60 38.68 13.73
CA GLN A 374 -20.64 37.21 13.79
C GLN A 374 -19.24 36.60 13.84
N VAL A 375 -18.32 37.06 12.97
CA VAL A 375 -16.92 36.61 12.94
C VAL A 375 -16.25 36.95 14.27
N CYS A 376 -16.33 38.19 14.75
CA CYS A 376 -15.73 38.60 16.01
C CYS A 376 -16.28 37.79 17.20
N SER A 377 -17.60 37.63 17.29
CA SER A 377 -18.23 36.81 18.35
C SER A 377 -17.75 35.37 18.32
N SER A 378 -17.66 34.77 17.14
CA SER A 378 -17.21 33.40 16.96
C SER A 378 -15.73 33.26 17.31
N VAL A 379 -14.87 34.16 16.85
CA VAL A 379 -13.43 34.14 17.13
C VAL A 379 -13.16 34.35 18.63
N VAL A 380 -13.86 35.26 19.31
CA VAL A 380 -13.76 35.41 20.79
C VAL A 380 -14.09 34.10 21.51
N SER A 381 -15.03 33.30 21.00
CA SER A 381 -15.32 31.97 21.58
C SER A 381 -14.18 30.97 21.35
N LEU A 382 -13.49 31.05 20.21
CA LEU A 382 -12.34 30.19 19.87
C LEU A 382 -11.12 30.46 20.75
N TYR A 383 -10.95 31.69 21.25
CA TYR A 383 -9.90 31.99 22.24
C TYR A 383 -10.09 31.21 23.55
N LYS A 384 -11.34 30.86 23.91
CA LYS A 384 -11.63 30.03 25.10
C LYS A 384 -11.55 28.54 24.81
N GLN A 385 -11.90 28.12 23.60
CA GLN A 385 -11.91 26.73 23.15
C GLN A 385 -11.32 26.65 21.73
N PRO A 386 -10.00 26.45 21.60
CA PRO A 386 -9.33 26.44 20.31
C PRO A 386 -9.84 25.28 19.44
N ARG A 387 -10.44 25.60 18.30
CA ARG A 387 -10.89 24.65 17.27
C ARG A 387 -10.86 25.30 15.90
N ALA A 388 -10.84 24.49 14.85
CA ALA A 388 -10.93 24.97 13.48
C ALA A 388 -12.30 25.61 13.20
N ARG A 389 -12.33 26.74 12.50
CA ARG A 389 -13.57 27.37 12.03
C ARG A 389 -13.34 28.16 10.76
N VAL A 390 -14.29 28.04 9.83
CA VAL A 390 -14.23 28.63 8.49
C VAL A 390 -15.38 29.61 8.30
N PHE A 391 -15.07 30.81 7.84
CA PHE A 391 -16.04 31.85 7.45
C PHE A 391 -15.80 32.19 5.98
N ALA A 392 -16.86 32.41 5.20
CA ALA A 392 -16.72 32.89 3.84
C ALA A 392 -17.73 33.99 3.53
N ARG A 393 -17.33 34.90 2.64
CA ARG A 393 -18.21 35.90 2.02
C ARG A 393 -17.75 36.18 0.59
N ARG A 394 -18.64 36.74 -0.23
CA ARG A 394 -18.25 37.35 -1.51
C ARG A 394 -18.02 38.86 -1.34
N ASP A 395 -17.20 39.43 -2.21
CA ASP A 395 -17.06 40.89 -2.32
C ASP A 395 -18.34 41.52 -2.90
N VAL A 396 -18.50 42.84 -2.76
CA VAL A 396 -19.70 43.59 -3.21
C VAL A 396 -20.01 43.39 -4.69
N TYR A 397 -18.98 43.15 -5.51
CA TYR A 397 -19.09 42.92 -6.95
C TYR A 397 -19.17 41.43 -7.33
N ALA A 398 -19.23 40.52 -6.34
CA ALA A 398 -19.30 39.06 -6.49
C ALA A 398 -18.18 38.39 -7.30
N ARG A 399 -17.01 39.04 -7.42
CA ARG A 399 -15.83 38.60 -8.18
C ARG A 399 -14.93 37.67 -7.38
N HIS A 400 -14.80 37.92 -6.08
CA HIS A 400 -13.93 37.16 -5.18
C HIS A 400 -14.74 36.44 -4.11
N LEU A 401 -14.33 35.22 -3.80
CA LEU A 401 -14.77 34.50 -2.60
C LEU A 401 -13.66 34.60 -1.55
N ASN A 402 -13.93 35.37 -0.49
CA ASN A 402 -13.02 35.63 0.62
C ASN A 402 -13.33 34.66 1.75
N VAL A 403 -12.35 33.84 2.16
CA VAL A 403 -12.50 32.80 3.18
C VAL A 403 -11.51 33.00 4.32
N LEU A 404 -11.99 33.06 5.55
CA LEU A 404 -11.19 33.13 6.76
C LEU A 404 -11.22 31.77 7.47
N VAL A 405 -10.06 31.14 7.59
CA VAL A 405 -9.86 29.89 8.33
C VAL A 405 -9.11 30.20 9.62
N TYR A 406 -9.77 30.00 10.76
CA TYR A 406 -9.14 30.03 12.08
C TYR A 406 -8.84 28.61 12.52
N LEU A 407 -7.65 28.39 13.07
CA LEU A 407 -7.20 27.09 13.57
C LEU A 407 -6.29 27.27 14.79
N PRO A 408 -6.14 26.28 15.69
CA PRO A 408 -5.15 26.32 16.74
C PRO A 408 -3.75 26.59 16.16
N ARG A 409 -2.98 27.49 16.78
CA ARG A 409 -1.65 27.92 16.30
C ARG A 409 -0.72 26.73 16.06
N GLU A 410 -0.81 25.70 16.89
CA GLU A 410 0.00 24.48 16.82
C GLU A 410 -0.28 23.63 15.58
N ARG A 411 -1.49 23.75 14.99
CA ARG A 411 -1.87 23.04 13.76
C ARG A 411 -1.46 23.78 12.48
N TYR A 412 -0.91 24.99 12.59
CA TYR A 412 -0.53 25.77 11.42
C TYR A 412 0.84 25.34 10.87
N SER A 413 0.89 25.13 9.55
CA SER A 413 2.14 25.07 8.78
C SER A 413 1.93 25.71 7.40
N ALA A 414 3.03 26.07 6.71
CA ALA A 414 2.95 26.54 5.33
C ALA A 414 2.32 25.49 4.38
N SER A 415 2.51 24.20 4.69
CA SER A 415 1.87 23.09 3.95
C SER A 415 0.36 23.06 4.17
N VAL A 416 -0.11 23.26 5.41
CA VAL A 416 -1.56 23.33 5.71
C VAL A 416 -2.22 24.49 4.97
N ALA A 417 -1.59 25.67 4.94
CA ALA A 417 -2.11 26.81 4.17
C ALA A 417 -2.20 26.50 2.66
N SER A 418 -1.20 25.81 2.10
CA SER A 418 -1.19 25.38 0.70
C SER A 418 -2.30 24.37 0.39
N HIS A 419 -2.49 23.37 1.25
CA HIS A 419 -3.55 22.37 1.07
C HIS A 419 -4.94 22.99 1.22
N LEU A 420 -5.14 23.92 2.16
CA LEU A 420 -6.38 24.68 2.27
C LEU A 420 -6.67 25.48 0.99
N ALA A 421 -5.66 26.12 0.40
CA ALA A 421 -5.82 26.85 -0.86
C ALA A 421 -6.18 25.91 -2.02
N SER A 422 -5.54 24.73 -2.12
CA SER A 422 -5.86 23.71 -3.13
C SER A 422 -7.28 23.17 -2.95
N ALA A 423 -7.66 22.81 -1.72
CA ALA A 423 -9.00 22.30 -1.44
C ALA A 423 -10.09 23.33 -1.75
N LEU A 424 -9.87 24.61 -1.43
CA LEU A 424 -10.79 25.67 -1.82
C LEU A 424 -10.88 25.80 -3.34
N LYS A 425 -9.74 25.74 -4.03
CA LYS A 425 -9.68 25.83 -5.50
C LYS A 425 -10.52 24.75 -6.17
N ASP A 426 -10.30 23.50 -5.75
CA ASP A 426 -10.94 22.32 -6.31
C ASP A 426 -12.45 22.30 -6.02
N SER A 427 -12.83 22.61 -4.79
CA SER A 427 -14.24 22.63 -4.37
C SER A 427 -15.02 23.79 -4.97
N SER A 428 -14.47 25.01 -4.99
CA SER A 428 -15.17 26.19 -5.48
C SER A 428 -15.10 26.36 -7.01
N GLY A 429 -14.25 25.59 -7.70
CA GLY A 429 -13.97 25.75 -9.12
C GLY A 429 -13.24 27.06 -9.46
N ALA A 430 -12.51 27.63 -8.50
CA ALA A 430 -11.77 28.87 -8.71
C ALA A 430 -10.59 28.65 -9.67
N THR A 431 -10.26 29.67 -10.45
CA THR A 431 -9.08 29.62 -11.35
C THR A 431 -7.78 29.76 -10.56
N ASP A 432 -7.80 30.57 -9.51
CA ASP A 432 -6.68 30.84 -8.61
C ASP A 432 -7.17 31.05 -7.18
N VAL A 433 -6.35 30.63 -6.19
CA VAL A 433 -6.61 30.85 -4.77
C VAL A 433 -5.34 31.35 -4.11
N ARG A 434 -5.37 32.59 -3.61
CA ARG A 434 -4.26 33.21 -2.88
C ARG A 434 -4.44 32.97 -1.40
N SER A 435 -3.33 32.77 -0.68
CA SER A 435 -3.34 32.64 0.78
C SER A 435 -2.49 33.73 1.44
N GLN A 436 -2.99 34.27 2.54
CA GLN A 436 -2.29 35.17 3.44
C GLN A 436 -2.44 34.63 4.86
N THR A 437 -1.32 34.36 5.54
CA THR A 437 -1.37 33.90 6.93
C THR A 437 -1.04 35.02 7.89
N LEU A 438 -1.85 35.14 8.95
CA LEU A 438 -1.48 35.86 10.15
C LEU A 438 -1.32 34.87 11.32
N VAL A 439 -0.15 34.85 11.94
CA VAL A 439 0.09 34.19 13.22
C VAL A 439 0.29 35.29 14.26
N ALA A 440 -0.74 35.59 15.04
CA ALA A 440 -0.71 36.63 16.06
C ALA A 440 -0.25 36.07 17.43
N ASP A 441 -0.01 36.97 18.40
CA ASP A 441 0.26 36.62 19.81
C ASP A 441 -1.02 36.10 20.50
N GLY A 442 -1.41 34.88 20.16
CA GLY A 442 -2.57 34.19 20.72
C GLY A 442 -2.58 32.69 20.40
N PRO A 443 -3.60 31.94 20.88
CA PRO A 443 -3.70 30.49 20.67
C PRO A 443 -4.14 30.10 19.25
N LEU A 444 -4.44 31.07 18.38
CA LEU A 444 -5.00 30.83 17.05
C LEU A 444 -4.08 31.36 15.95
N ALA A 445 -3.98 30.60 14.86
CA ALA A 445 -3.50 31.08 13.57
C ALA A 445 -4.71 31.35 12.66
N ARG A 446 -4.54 32.30 11.74
CA ARG A 446 -5.55 32.63 10.72
C ARG A 446 -4.94 32.51 9.33
N VAL A 447 -5.58 31.71 8.48
CA VAL A 447 -5.32 31.64 7.05
C VAL A 447 -6.45 32.38 6.33
N TYR A 448 -6.12 33.42 5.60
CA TYR A 448 -7.03 34.17 4.74
C TYR A 448 -6.84 33.72 3.30
N LEU A 449 -7.89 33.17 2.69
CA LEU A 449 -7.89 32.69 1.32
C LEU A 449 -8.75 33.60 0.45
N ILE A 450 -8.25 33.98 -0.72
CA ILE A 450 -8.96 34.78 -1.72
C ILE A 450 -9.07 33.93 -2.99
N ALA A 451 -10.27 33.47 -3.31
CA ALA A 451 -10.53 32.64 -4.48
C ALA A 451 -11.09 33.49 -5.64
N HIS A 452 -10.38 33.48 -6.77
CA HIS A 452 -10.71 34.20 -7.99
C HIS A 452 -11.60 33.35 -8.91
N ALA A 453 -12.64 33.96 -9.48
CA ALA A 453 -13.57 33.31 -10.42
C ALA A 453 -14.23 32.02 -9.87
N ALA A 454 -14.49 31.96 -8.57
CA ALA A 454 -15.22 30.85 -7.96
C ALA A 454 -16.66 30.78 -8.49
N ARG A 455 -17.19 29.55 -8.70
CA ARG A 455 -18.56 29.28 -9.15
C ARG A 455 -19.61 29.96 -8.28
N ASN A 456 -20.74 30.37 -8.85
CA ASN A 456 -21.86 30.97 -8.13
C ASN A 456 -23.19 30.34 -8.60
N PRO A 457 -24.05 29.81 -7.72
CA PRO A 457 -23.95 29.78 -6.25
C PRO A 457 -22.94 28.74 -5.72
N LEU A 458 -22.51 28.95 -4.46
CA LEU A 458 -21.79 27.97 -3.63
C LEU A 458 -22.52 27.86 -2.29
N ASP A 459 -22.65 26.65 -1.79
CA ASP A 459 -23.12 26.40 -0.43
C ASP A 459 -21.96 26.54 0.56
N LEU A 460 -22.20 27.29 1.65
CA LEU A 460 -21.15 27.56 2.64
C LEU A 460 -20.70 26.28 3.35
N GLU A 461 -21.62 25.36 3.64
CA GLU A 461 -21.33 24.17 4.41
C GLU A 461 -20.65 23.10 3.54
N THR A 462 -21.26 22.73 2.42
CA THR A 462 -20.78 21.61 1.59
C THR A 462 -19.64 22.00 0.66
N ASP A 463 -19.66 23.19 0.07
CA ASP A 463 -18.69 23.56 -0.96
C ASP A 463 -17.47 24.30 -0.37
N ILE A 464 -17.54 24.77 0.88
CA ILE A 464 -16.46 25.56 1.50
C ILE A 464 -16.03 24.99 2.85
N GLN A 465 -16.94 24.85 3.83
CA GLN A 465 -16.55 24.45 5.18
C GLN A 465 -16.07 23.00 5.26
N GLN A 466 -16.82 22.03 4.72
CA GLN A 466 -16.45 20.61 4.79
C GLN A 466 -15.11 20.30 4.10
N PRO A 467 -14.84 20.74 2.86
CA PRO A 467 -13.56 20.50 2.21
C PRO A 467 -12.38 21.09 2.99
N LEU A 468 -12.54 22.31 3.52
CA LEU A 468 -11.46 22.96 4.28
C LEU A 468 -11.24 22.38 5.67
N LEU A 469 -12.30 21.97 6.36
CA LEU A 469 -12.16 21.27 7.63
C LEU A 469 -11.52 19.89 7.44
N SER A 470 -11.83 19.18 6.35
CA SER A 470 -11.20 17.88 6.05
C SER A 470 -9.68 17.94 5.87
N VAL A 471 -9.15 19.07 5.38
CA VAL A 471 -7.71 19.32 5.32
C VAL A 471 -7.10 19.47 6.71
N LEU A 472 -7.85 20.08 7.64
CA LEU A 472 -7.42 20.33 9.02
C LEU A 472 -7.57 19.10 9.92
N ASP A 473 -8.42 18.15 9.52
CA ASP A 473 -8.56 16.82 10.11
C ASP A 473 -7.46 15.84 9.63
N GLY A 474 -6.49 16.34 8.84
CA GLY A 474 -5.37 15.58 8.30
C GLY A 474 -4.30 15.19 9.32
N TRP A 475 -3.59 14.10 9.01
CA TRP A 475 -2.50 13.37 9.70
C TRP A 475 -2.43 13.36 11.24
N ASN A 476 -2.57 14.46 11.98
CA ASN A 476 -2.56 14.46 13.44
C ASN A 476 -3.81 13.79 14.04
N ASP A 477 -5.01 14.10 13.53
CA ASP A 477 -6.23 13.42 14.00
C ASP A 477 -6.30 11.97 13.45
N GLN A 478 -5.68 11.72 12.28
CA GLN A 478 -5.45 10.36 11.77
C GLN A 478 -4.35 9.60 12.53
N PHE A 479 -3.39 10.29 13.15
CA PHE A 479 -2.33 9.72 14.00
C PHE A 479 -2.90 9.37 15.38
N ASP A 480 -3.75 10.22 15.97
CA ASP A 480 -4.52 9.87 17.17
C ASP A 480 -5.48 8.69 16.88
N ALA A 481 -6.16 8.68 15.72
CA ALA A 481 -6.99 7.55 15.31
C ALA A 481 -6.19 6.29 14.87
N MET A 482 -4.93 6.44 14.45
CA MET A 482 -4.01 5.34 14.13
C MET A 482 -3.36 4.78 15.38
N THR A 483 -2.98 5.61 16.36
CA THR A 483 -2.43 5.15 17.65
C THR A 483 -3.48 4.37 18.43
N ASP A 484 -4.77 4.71 18.28
CA ASP A 484 -5.87 3.88 18.78
C ASP A 484 -6.02 2.53 18.04
N LYS A 485 -5.35 2.32 16.89
CA LYS A 485 -5.53 1.14 16.00
C LYS A 485 -4.28 0.28 15.76
N VAL A 486 -3.14 0.57 16.39
CA VAL A 486 -1.81 0.01 16.05
C VAL A 486 -0.87 0.23 17.25
N PHE A 487 -0.05 -0.69 17.79
CA PHE A 487 0.25 -2.11 17.61
C PHE A 487 0.86 -2.61 18.94
N ASP A 488 0.94 -3.93 19.13
CA ASP A 488 1.72 -4.54 20.22
C ASP A 488 3.14 -3.95 20.26
N VAL A 489 3.56 -3.55 21.46
CA VAL A 489 4.80 -2.80 21.71
C VAL A 489 6.01 -3.61 21.25
N LEU A 490 6.48 -3.35 20.03
CA LEU A 490 7.85 -3.71 19.65
C LEU A 490 8.77 -2.65 20.28
N GLU A 491 9.50 -3.02 21.32
CA GLU A 491 10.53 -2.18 21.99
C GLU A 491 11.66 -1.69 21.04
N ARG A 492 11.60 -2.00 19.74
CA ARG A 492 12.65 -1.74 18.75
C ARG A 492 12.06 -1.46 17.36
N VAL A 493 12.72 -0.54 16.65
CA VAL A 493 12.54 -0.29 15.20
C VAL A 493 12.69 -1.62 14.45
N PRO A 494 11.75 -2.01 13.55
CA PRO A 494 11.96 -3.15 12.68
C PRO A 494 13.24 -2.96 11.86
N SER A 495 14.06 -4.01 11.71
CA SER A 495 15.31 -3.87 10.98
C SER A 495 15.07 -3.45 9.52
N LEU A 496 15.96 -2.64 8.96
CA LEU A 496 15.91 -2.26 7.53
C LEU A 496 15.95 -3.48 6.61
N SER A 497 16.60 -4.56 7.05
CA SER A 497 16.59 -5.86 6.37
C SER A 497 15.20 -6.50 6.28
N ARG A 498 14.20 -6.01 7.05
CA ARG A 498 12.79 -6.40 6.96
C ARG A 498 11.95 -5.38 6.20
N ILE A 499 12.19 -4.08 6.39
CA ILE A 499 11.40 -2.99 5.78
C ILE A 499 11.70 -2.85 4.28
N LEU A 500 12.98 -2.78 3.89
CA LEU A 500 13.36 -2.48 2.50
C LEU A 500 12.93 -3.56 1.51
N PRO A 501 13.07 -4.88 1.79
CA PRO A 501 12.59 -5.91 0.86
C PRO A 501 11.08 -5.84 0.62
N ALA A 502 10.28 -5.56 1.66
CA ALA A 502 8.83 -5.46 1.57
C ALA A 502 8.38 -4.30 0.66
N LEU A 503 9.01 -3.13 0.80
CA LEU A 503 8.74 -1.96 -0.04
C LEU A 503 9.20 -2.18 -1.49
N HIS A 504 10.38 -2.76 -1.67
CA HIS A 504 10.90 -3.09 -2.99
C HIS A 504 10.04 -4.15 -3.70
N ASN A 505 9.55 -5.16 -2.98
CA ASN A 505 8.61 -6.15 -3.51
C ASN A 505 7.27 -5.52 -3.91
N ALA A 506 6.82 -4.48 -3.20
CA ALA A 506 5.68 -3.64 -3.57
C ALA A 506 5.96 -2.66 -4.73
N GLY A 507 7.18 -2.60 -5.25
CA GLY A 507 7.55 -1.72 -6.36
C GLY A 507 7.81 -0.27 -5.94
N VAL A 508 8.17 -0.05 -4.67
CA VAL A 508 8.54 1.26 -4.11
C VAL A 508 10.06 1.31 -3.93
N ALA A 509 10.71 2.28 -4.59
CA ALA A 509 12.14 2.56 -4.43
C ALA A 509 12.36 3.61 -3.33
N ILE A 510 13.35 3.37 -2.48
CA ILE A 510 13.67 4.20 -1.31
C ILE A 510 15.02 4.88 -1.55
N ASP A 511 15.01 6.21 -1.54
CA ASP A 511 16.21 7.04 -1.72
C ASP A 511 16.89 7.33 -0.38
N ARG A 512 16.10 7.61 0.66
CA ARG A 512 16.62 8.00 1.97
C ARG A 512 15.74 7.49 3.09
N GLU A 513 16.35 7.12 4.21
CA GLU A 513 15.66 6.70 5.42
C GLU A 513 16.15 7.55 6.60
N GLN A 514 15.23 7.94 7.47
CA GLN A 514 15.54 8.66 8.69
C GLN A 514 14.59 8.22 9.80
N THR A 515 15.13 7.57 10.82
CA THR A 515 14.38 7.16 12.01
C THR A 515 14.56 8.14 13.16
N TYR A 516 13.45 8.50 13.79
CA TYR A 516 13.35 9.37 14.96
C TYR A 516 12.87 8.55 16.15
N ALA A 517 13.45 8.79 17.33
CA ALA A 517 12.96 8.23 18.57
C ALA A 517 12.15 9.29 19.33
N ILE A 518 10.95 8.95 19.74
CA ILE A 518 10.02 9.80 20.48
C ILE A 518 9.81 9.14 21.85
N SER A 519 9.93 9.90 22.94
CA SER A 519 9.63 9.38 24.28
C SER A 519 8.28 9.94 24.72
N LEU A 520 7.32 9.06 24.96
CA LEU A 520 5.97 9.35 25.46
C LEU A 520 5.83 8.79 26.89
N ALA A 521 4.74 9.13 27.58
CA ALA A 521 4.51 8.73 28.98
C ALA A 521 4.39 7.20 29.18
N ASP A 522 4.01 6.47 28.13
CA ASP A 522 3.85 5.02 28.09
C ASP A 522 5.11 4.28 27.59
N GLY A 523 6.10 4.98 27.04
CA GLY A 523 7.33 4.37 26.57
C GLY A 523 8.05 5.12 25.45
N LYS A 524 9.06 4.45 24.87
CA LYS A 524 9.84 4.97 23.76
C LYS A 524 9.28 4.42 22.44
N HIS A 525 8.82 5.32 21.59
CA HIS A 525 8.28 5.04 20.26
C HIS A 525 9.29 5.45 19.19
N PHE A 526 9.17 4.88 18.00
CA PHE A 526 10.03 5.21 16.87
C PHE A 526 9.21 5.54 15.64
N VAL A 527 9.61 6.58 14.92
CA VAL A 527 9.01 7.00 13.65
C VAL A 527 10.07 6.94 12.57
N THR A 528 9.85 6.11 11.56
CA THR A 528 10.76 6.00 10.40
C THR A 528 10.17 6.75 9.22
N SER A 529 10.84 7.83 8.79
CA SER A 529 10.52 8.58 7.59
C SER A 529 11.31 8.01 6.41
N LEU A 530 10.62 7.69 5.32
CA LEU A 530 11.20 7.15 4.10
C LEU A 530 10.96 8.12 2.94
N THR A 531 12.04 8.57 2.30
CA THR A 531 11.98 9.33 1.04
C THR A 531 12.07 8.35 -0.11
N VAL A 532 11.13 8.46 -1.06
CA VAL A 532 11.04 7.64 -2.26
C VAL A 532 11.39 8.44 -3.50
N ASP A 533 11.74 7.75 -4.59
CA ASP A 533 11.98 8.40 -5.87
C ASP A 533 10.69 9.02 -6.46
N ALA A 534 10.83 9.86 -7.49
CA ALA A 534 9.71 10.57 -8.11
C ALA A 534 8.66 9.61 -8.72
N GLU A 535 9.10 8.47 -9.26
CA GLU A 535 8.20 7.48 -9.87
C GLU A 535 7.33 6.80 -8.79
N SER A 536 7.95 6.37 -7.70
CA SER A 536 7.27 5.76 -6.55
C SER A 536 6.35 6.76 -5.87
N ALA A 537 6.77 8.02 -5.72
CA ALA A 537 5.93 9.10 -5.19
C ALA A 537 4.67 9.30 -6.05
N ALA A 538 4.82 9.33 -7.38
CA ALA A 538 3.69 9.47 -8.30
C ALA A 538 2.73 8.28 -8.25
N LYS A 539 3.23 7.05 -8.03
CA LYS A 539 2.38 5.86 -7.85
C LYS A 539 1.63 5.91 -6.53
N LEU A 540 2.30 6.23 -5.43
CA LEU A 540 1.73 6.29 -4.08
C LEU A 540 0.71 7.43 -3.91
N ALA A 541 0.90 8.55 -4.62
CA ALA A 541 0.00 9.71 -4.55
C ALA A 541 -1.36 9.49 -5.25
N LYS A 542 -1.56 8.37 -5.97
CA LYS A 542 -2.84 8.09 -6.62
C LYS A 542 -3.94 7.86 -5.56
N PRO A 543 -5.11 8.53 -5.63
CA PRO A 543 -6.15 8.45 -4.60
C PRO A 543 -6.64 7.02 -4.30
N ASN A 544 -6.70 6.15 -5.32
CA ASN A 544 -7.11 4.76 -5.16
C ASN A 544 -5.98 3.83 -4.65
N VAL A 545 -4.75 4.33 -4.51
CA VAL A 545 -3.58 3.58 -4.04
C VAL A 545 -3.24 3.91 -2.59
N VAL A 546 -3.41 5.17 -2.14
CA VAL A 546 -3.03 5.62 -0.79
C VAL A 546 -3.53 4.67 0.30
N LYS A 547 -4.85 4.44 0.35
CA LYS A 547 -5.48 3.62 1.40
C LYS A 547 -5.04 2.15 1.34
N VAL A 548 -4.98 1.56 0.15
CA VAL A 548 -4.59 0.14 0.01
C VAL A 548 -3.10 -0.07 0.26
N ALA A 549 -2.25 0.94 -0.02
CA ALA A 549 -0.83 0.92 0.32
C ALA A 549 -0.62 1.02 1.83
N GLU A 550 -1.36 1.89 2.53
CA GLU A 550 -1.36 1.96 4.00
C GLU A 550 -1.74 0.62 4.62
N GLU A 551 -2.85 0.02 4.18
CA GLU A 551 -3.31 -1.29 4.65
C GLU A 551 -2.27 -2.40 4.40
N LEU A 552 -1.64 -2.41 3.22
CA LEU A 552 -0.58 -3.35 2.87
C LEU A 552 0.64 -3.20 3.79
N PHE A 553 1.16 -1.97 3.95
CA PHE A 553 2.38 -1.74 4.73
C PHE A 553 2.15 -2.00 6.22
N ALA A 554 0.99 -1.61 6.76
CA ALA A 554 0.58 -2.00 8.10
C ALA A 554 0.57 -3.53 8.24
N SER A 555 -0.08 -4.25 7.32
CA SER A 555 -0.14 -5.71 7.40
C SER A 555 1.24 -6.38 7.27
N LEU A 556 2.14 -5.86 6.42
CA LEU A 556 3.48 -6.43 6.23
C LEU A 556 4.38 -6.20 7.47
N PHE A 557 4.37 -5.00 8.02
CA PHE A 557 5.21 -4.66 9.17
C PHE A 557 4.75 -5.36 10.45
N ASN A 558 3.47 -5.68 10.55
CA ASN A 558 2.90 -6.44 11.69
C ASN A 558 2.87 -7.94 11.49
N ASN A 559 3.48 -8.42 10.40
CA ASN A 559 3.55 -9.86 10.13
C ASN A 559 2.15 -10.47 9.93
N GLU A 560 1.21 -9.70 9.37
CA GLU A 560 -0.17 -10.10 9.09
C GLU A 560 -0.37 -10.40 7.60
N ALA A 561 0.50 -9.88 6.72
CA ALA A 561 0.54 -10.18 5.29
C ALA A 561 1.81 -10.95 4.88
N GLU A 562 1.75 -11.61 3.71
CA GLU A 562 2.88 -12.32 3.12
C GLU A 562 3.71 -11.38 2.25
N ASP A 563 5.01 -11.28 2.53
CA ASP A 563 5.93 -10.51 1.68
C ASP A 563 6.20 -11.28 0.38
N GLY A 564 6.08 -10.59 -0.76
CA GLY A 564 6.40 -11.13 -2.06
C GLY A 564 6.06 -10.17 -3.17
N ARG A 565 6.59 -10.43 -4.36
CA ARG A 565 6.50 -9.51 -5.49
C ARG A 565 5.08 -9.17 -5.94
N LEU A 566 4.10 -10.06 -5.70
CA LEU A 566 2.69 -9.79 -6.00
C LEU A 566 2.13 -8.57 -5.26
N ASN A 567 2.76 -8.15 -4.15
CA ASN A 567 2.38 -6.94 -3.43
C ASN A 567 2.51 -5.68 -4.30
N GLY A 568 3.32 -5.73 -5.38
CA GLY A 568 3.36 -4.68 -6.39
C GLY A 568 2.02 -4.37 -7.05
N LEU A 569 1.10 -5.35 -7.13
CA LEU A 569 -0.24 -5.15 -7.67
C LEU A 569 -1.09 -4.19 -6.83
N VAL A 570 -0.77 -4.00 -5.55
CA VAL A 570 -1.42 -2.97 -4.71
C VAL A 570 -1.06 -1.58 -5.23
N ILE A 571 0.23 -1.34 -5.49
CA ILE A 571 0.74 -0.03 -5.90
C ILE A 571 0.49 0.24 -7.39
N GLU A 572 0.65 -0.78 -8.23
CA GLU A 572 0.54 -0.69 -9.68
C GLU A 572 -0.91 -0.78 -10.17
N GLY A 573 -1.75 -1.58 -9.49
CA GLY A 573 -3.14 -1.85 -9.88
C GLY A 573 -4.21 -1.32 -8.93
N GLY A 574 -3.85 -0.78 -7.76
CA GLY A 574 -4.82 -0.33 -6.76
C GLY A 574 -5.64 -1.47 -6.15
N LEU A 575 -5.11 -2.69 -6.14
CA LEU A 575 -5.75 -3.84 -5.50
C LEU A 575 -5.55 -3.77 -3.98
N SER A 576 -6.56 -4.19 -3.23
CA SER A 576 -6.45 -4.44 -1.78
C SER A 576 -5.57 -5.66 -1.47
N THR A 577 -5.07 -5.73 -0.23
CA THR A 577 -4.25 -6.86 0.25
C THR A 577 -4.96 -8.21 0.07
N ARG A 578 -6.28 -8.26 0.29
CA ARG A 578 -7.08 -9.48 0.14
C ARG A 578 -7.27 -9.89 -1.33
N GLU A 579 -7.43 -8.93 -2.24
CA GLU A 579 -7.45 -9.18 -3.68
C GLU A 579 -6.09 -9.70 -4.19
N VAL A 580 -4.98 -9.19 -3.67
CA VAL A 580 -3.64 -9.74 -3.99
C VAL A 580 -3.48 -11.15 -3.42
N GLN A 581 -3.99 -11.42 -2.22
CA GLN A 581 -3.99 -12.75 -1.61
C GLN A 581 -4.78 -13.76 -2.45
N LEU A 582 -5.88 -13.36 -3.09
CA LEU A 582 -6.65 -14.19 -4.03
C LEU A 582 -5.76 -14.66 -5.20
N ILE A 583 -5.06 -13.73 -5.85
CA ILE A 583 -4.15 -14.05 -6.97
C ILE A 583 -3.02 -14.96 -6.49
N ARG A 584 -2.46 -14.68 -5.31
CA ARG A 584 -1.41 -15.49 -4.69
C ARG A 584 -1.87 -16.92 -4.44
N ALA A 585 -3.11 -17.11 -3.96
CA ALA A 585 -3.68 -18.42 -3.73
C ALA A 585 -3.84 -19.23 -5.03
N TYR A 586 -4.32 -18.61 -6.12
CA TYR A 586 -4.41 -19.29 -7.42
C TYR A 586 -3.03 -19.67 -7.98
N ILE A 587 -2.04 -18.79 -7.87
CA ILE A 587 -0.66 -19.10 -8.29
C ILE A 587 -0.07 -20.24 -7.45
N SER A 588 -0.30 -20.25 -6.14
CA SER A 588 0.19 -21.32 -5.26
C SER A 588 -0.42 -22.66 -5.63
N TYR A 589 -1.74 -22.70 -5.89
CA TYR A 589 -2.40 -23.91 -6.38
C TYR A 589 -1.84 -24.36 -7.73
N TRP A 590 -1.69 -23.45 -8.71
CA TRP A 590 -1.16 -23.80 -10.03
C TRP A 590 0.28 -24.33 -9.97
N ARG A 591 1.11 -23.81 -9.06
CA ARG A 591 2.44 -24.38 -8.79
C ARG A 591 2.33 -25.85 -8.40
N GLN A 592 1.40 -26.19 -7.50
CA GLN A 592 1.16 -27.58 -7.04
C GLN A 592 0.60 -28.52 -8.11
N THR A 593 0.05 -28.01 -9.21
CA THR A 593 -0.37 -28.84 -10.36
C THR A 593 0.74 -29.04 -11.39
N GLY A 594 1.93 -28.47 -11.18
CA GLY A 594 3.09 -28.63 -12.04
C GLY A 594 3.30 -27.53 -13.07
N SER A 595 3.00 -26.27 -12.73
CA SER A 595 3.30 -25.13 -13.61
C SER A 595 4.78 -25.08 -14.01
N LYS A 596 5.06 -24.79 -15.29
CA LYS A 596 6.41 -24.59 -15.82
C LYS A 596 7.03 -23.24 -15.43
N PHE A 597 6.20 -22.30 -14.98
CA PHE A 597 6.61 -20.95 -14.61
C PHE A 597 6.97 -20.86 -13.13
N SER A 598 8.01 -20.10 -12.80
CA SER A 598 8.30 -19.79 -11.39
C SER A 598 7.29 -18.78 -10.83
N VAL A 599 7.01 -18.84 -9.52
CA VAL A 599 6.14 -17.87 -8.82
C VAL A 599 6.63 -16.44 -9.02
N ARG A 600 7.96 -16.25 -9.02
CA ARG A 600 8.59 -14.95 -9.28
C ARG A 600 8.27 -14.44 -10.69
N TYR A 601 8.43 -15.29 -11.71
CA TYR A 601 8.13 -14.92 -13.09
C TYR A 601 6.65 -14.61 -13.30
N MET A 602 5.75 -15.43 -12.74
CA MET A 602 4.31 -15.16 -12.77
C MET A 602 3.97 -13.81 -12.13
N ALA A 603 4.55 -13.50 -10.96
CA ALA A 603 4.33 -12.23 -10.29
C ALA A 603 4.80 -11.03 -11.14
N ASP A 604 6.00 -11.10 -11.72
CA ASP A 604 6.54 -10.04 -12.57
C ASP A 604 5.70 -9.82 -13.83
N THR A 605 5.16 -10.90 -14.43
CA THR A 605 4.27 -10.84 -15.59
C THR A 605 2.95 -10.17 -15.27
N LEU A 606 2.31 -10.54 -14.16
CA LEU A 606 1.01 -9.98 -13.76
C LEU A 606 1.09 -8.50 -13.40
N ARG A 607 2.18 -8.09 -12.77
CA ARG A 607 2.50 -6.68 -12.45
C ARG A 607 2.60 -5.76 -13.66
N ARG A 608 2.99 -6.31 -14.82
CA ARG A 608 3.00 -5.57 -16.09
C ARG A 608 1.61 -5.43 -16.72
N GLN A 609 0.63 -6.18 -16.21
CA GLN A 609 -0.75 -6.20 -16.72
C GLN A 609 -1.78 -5.90 -15.61
N PRO A 610 -1.62 -4.82 -14.82
CA PRO A 610 -2.43 -4.60 -13.62
C PRO A 610 -3.93 -4.43 -13.93
N VAL A 611 -4.26 -3.90 -15.11
CA VAL A 611 -5.65 -3.74 -15.58
C VAL A 611 -6.33 -5.09 -15.82
N LEU A 612 -5.65 -6.02 -16.49
CA LEU A 612 -6.21 -7.36 -16.75
C LEU A 612 -6.33 -8.18 -15.46
N VAL A 613 -5.39 -7.99 -14.53
CA VAL A 613 -5.48 -8.59 -13.19
C VAL A 613 -6.68 -8.04 -12.43
N LYS A 614 -6.91 -6.72 -12.48
CA LYS A 614 -8.09 -6.11 -11.85
C LYS A 614 -9.39 -6.60 -12.48
N ASP A 615 -9.46 -6.71 -13.81
CA ASP A 615 -10.62 -7.29 -14.50
C ASP A 615 -10.92 -8.73 -14.05
N LEU A 616 -9.88 -9.56 -13.85
CA LEU A 616 -10.00 -10.92 -13.33
C LEU A 616 -10.53 -10.92 -11.89
N VAL A 617 -9.95 -10.08 -11.03
CA VAL A 617 -10.40 -9.94 -9.64
C VAL A 617 -11.85 -9.49 -9.59
N ASP A 618 -12.23 -8.46 -10.34
CA ASP A 618 -13.60 -7.94 -10.37
C ASP A 618 -14.59 -9.00 -10.85
N GLY A 619 -14.24 -9.77 -11.89
CA GLY A 619 -15.07 -10.87 -12.38
C GLY A 619 -15.25 -11.96 -11.32
N PHE A 620 -14.19 -12.32 -10.59
CA PHE A 620 -14.26 -13.25 -9.46
C PHE A 620 -15.14 -12.69 -8.33
N LEU A 621 -14.92 -11.44 -7.91
CA LEU A 621 -15.67 -10.80 -6.84
C LEU A 621 -17.16 -10.77 -7.20
N GLN A 622 -17.51 -10.34 -8.40
CA GLN A 622 -18.88 -10.33 -8.89
C GLN A 622 -19.50 -11.72 -8.92
N ARG A 623 -18.78 -12.74 -9.43
CA ARG A 623 -19.24 -14.13 -9.49
C ARG A 623 -19.57 -14.71 -8.10
N PHE A 624 -18.80 -14.38 -7.07
CA PHE A 624 -18.97 -14.98 -5.74
C PHE A 624 -19.66 -14.10 -4.70
N ASN A 625 -20.12 -12.90 -5.06
CA ASN A 625 -20.77 -12.00 -4.10
C ASN A 625 -22.18 -12.52 -3.71
N PRO A 626 -22.40 -12.89 -2.44
CA PRO A 626 -23.71 -13.40 -1.99
C PRO A 626 -24.81 -12.32 -1.97
N ALA A 627 -24.45 -11.03 -1.95
CA ALA A 627 -25.40 -9.92 -1.97
C ALA A 627 -25.99 -9.64 -3.36
N LEU A 628 -25.40 -10.18 -4.43
CA LEU A 628 -25.87 -9.99 -5.80
C LEU A 628 -26.98 -10.99 -6.18
N THR A 629 -27.73 -10.68 -7.23
CA THR A 629 -28.68 -11.62 -7.85
C THR A 629 -27.93 -12.66 -8.71
N GLN A 630 -28.63 -13.74 -9.09
CA GLN A 630 -28.01 -14.76 -9.95
C GLN A 630 -27.57 -14.20 -11.31
N VAL A 631 -28.37 -13.32 -11.92
CA VAL A 631 -28.07 -12.68 -13.21
C VAL A 631 -26.79 -11.84 -13.12
N GLU A 632 -26.62 -11.07 -12.05
CA GLU A 632 -25.42 -10.26 -11.83
C GLU A 632 -24.17 -11.13 -11.60
N ARG A 633 -24.31 -12.27 -10.91
CA ARG A 633 -23.22 -13.23 -10.74
C ARG A 633 -22.84 -13.94 -12.04
N ASP A 634 -23.83 -14.28 -12.86
CA ASP A 634 -23.61 -14.88 -14.18
C ASP A 634 -22.85 -13.91 -15.09
N ALA A 635 -23.17 -12.61 -15.04
CA ALA A 635 -22.40 -11.57 -15.72
C ALA A 635 -20.93 -11.49 -15.25
N GLY A 636 -20.64 -11.79 -13.97
CA GLY A 636 -19.27 -11.93 -13.48
C GLY A 636 -18.52 -13.10 -14.14
N SER A 637 -19.23 -14.20 -14.40
CA SER A 637 -18.70 -15.38 -15.10
C SER A 637 -18.43 -15.09 -16.57
N GLU A 638 -19.35 -14.37 -17.23
CA GLU A 638 -19.17 -13.88 -18.59
C GLU A 638 -18.00 -12.91 -18.69
N LYS A 639 -17.83 -12.01 -17.70
CA LYS A 639 -16.69 -11.09 -17.61
C LYS A 639 -15.37 -11.85 -17.54
N LEU A 640 -15.28 -12.89 -16.71
CA LEU A 640 -14.10 -13.77 -16.63
C LEU A 640 -13.83 -14.46 -17.98
N ALA A 641 -14.85 -15.03 -18.62
CA ALA A 641 -14.71 -15.68 -19.92
C ALA A 641 -14.26 -14.69 -21.02
N ALA A 642 -14.77 -13.45 -20.99
CA ALA A 642 -14.42 -12.40 -21.94
C ALA A 642 -12.98 -11.89 -21.80
N ILE A 643 -12.31 -12.10 -20.65
CA ILE A 643 -10.88 -11.78 -20.53
C ILE A 643 -10.08 -12.60 -21.54
N LYS A 644 -10.41 -13.88 -21.74
CA LYS A 644 -9.68 -14.76 -22.67
C LYS A 644 -9.72 -14.25 -24.12
N SER A 645 -10.83 -13.66 -24.58
CA SER A 645 -10.90 -13.11 -25.94
C SER A 645 -10.03 -11.86 -26.13
N ARG A 646 -9.74 -11.14 -25.04
CA ARG A 646 -8.84 -9.98 -25.04
C ARG A 646 -7.37 -10.37 -24.90
N LEU A 647 -7.05 -11.60 -24.46
CA LEU A 647 -5.68 -12.05 -24.27
C LEU A 647 -4.89 -12.10 -25.58
N ALA A 648 -5.52 -12.41 -26.72
CA ALA A 648 -4.85 -12.42 -28.03
C ALA A 648 -4.25 -11.05 -28.45
N ALA A 649 -4.69 -9.95 -27.82
CA ALA A 649 -4.10 -8.63 -28.03
C ALA A 649 -2.82 -8.41 -27.21
N VAL A 650 -2.54 -9.28 -26.23
CA VAL A 650 -1.35 -9.24 -25.39
C VAL A 650 -0.22 -9.92 -26.16
N ASN A 651 0.61 -9.15 -26.85
CA ASN A 651 1.69 -9.63 -27.72
C ASN A 651 2.87 -10.30 -26.94
N HIS A 652 2.58 -11.31 -26.12
CA HIS A 652 3.53 -12.10 -25.33
C HIS A 652 2.89 -13.43 -24.87
N ALA A 653 3.29 -14.56 -25.49
CA ALA A 653 2.71 -15.88 -25.26
C ALA A 653 2.65 -16.31 -23.78
N ASP A 654 3.73 -16.15 -23.01
CA ASP A 654 3.71 -16.53 -21.58
C ASP A 654 2.72 -15.71 -20.76
N THR A 655 2.46 -14.45 -21.15
CA THR A 655 1.50 -13.59 -20.45
C THR A 655 0.07 -14.06 -20.71
N GLU A 656 -0.22 -14.43 -21.96
CA GLU A 656 -1.50 -15.04 -22.33
C GLU A 656 -1.73 -16.34 -21.56
N GLU A 657 -0.73 -17.23 -21.50
CA GLU A 657 -0.84 -18.52 -20.80
C GLU A 657 -1.07 -18.35 -19.30
N ILE A 658 -0.34 -17.44 -18.65
CA ILE A 658 -0.48 -17.16 -17.22
C ILE A 658 -1.88 -16.60 -16.90
N LEU A 659 -2.34 -15.59 -17.65
CA LEU A 659 -3.66 -15.00 -17.40
C LEU A 659 -4.79 -15.98 -17.74
N ALA A 660 -4.66 -16.75 -18.83
CA ALA A 660 -5.64 -17.77 -19.20
C ALA A 660 -5.78 -18.84 -18.11
N ALA A 661 -4.65 -19.31 -17.54
CA ALA A 661 -4.64 -20.28 -16.45
C ALA A 661 -5.35 -19.74 -15.19
N LEU A 662 -5.13 -18.48 -14.82
CA LEU A 662 -5.82 -17.86 -13.68
C LEU A 662 -7.33 -17.70 -13.94
N VAL A 663 -7.74 -17.36 -15.17
CA VAL A 663 -9.16 -17.33 -15.55
C VAL A 663 -9.77 -18.73 -15.47
N ASP A 664 -9.07 -19.76 -15.95
CA ASP A 664 -9.52 -21.14 -15.86
C ASP A 664 -9.71 -21.61 -14.42
N LEU A 665 -8.80 -21.24 -13.52
CA LEU A 665 -8.94 -21.50 -12.09
C LEU A 665 -10.14 -20.76 -11.47
N ALA A 666 -10.35 -19.49 -11.83
CA ALA A 666 -11.48 -18.70 -11.36
C ALA A 666 -12.82 -19.31 -11.80
N LEU A 667 -12.92 -19.75 -13.06
CA LEU A 667 -14.11 -20.41 -13.60
C LEU A 667 -14.32 -21.81 -13.04
N ALA A 668 -13.25 -22.58 -12.81
CA ALA A 668 -13.30 -23.90 -12.18
C ALA A 668 -13.59 -23.84 -10.68
N THR A 669 -13.49 -22.68 -10.04
CA THR A 669 -13.91 -22.50 -8.65
C THR A 669 -15.43 -22.64 -8.58
N VAL A 670 -15.92 -23.54 -7.72
CA VAL A 670 -17.36 -23.76 -7.49
C VAL A 670 -17.85 -23.23 -6.15
N ARG A 671 -16.96 -23.07 -5.17
CA ARG A 671 -17.22 -22.44 -3.86
C ARG A 671 -15.96 -21.76 -3.33
N THR A 672 -16.14 -20.74 -2.51
CA THR A 672 -15.05 -20.05 -1.80
C THR A 672 -15.54 -19.45 -0.48
N ASN A 673 -14.65 -19.30 0.49
CA ASN A 673 -14.93 -18.60 1.75
C ASN A 673 -14.68 -17.09 1.66
N TYR A 674 -14.44 -16.54 0.46
CA TYR A 674 -13.96 -15.16 0.28
C TYR A 674 -14.82 -14.10 0.98
N TYR A 675 -16.14 -14.29 1.03
CA TYR A 675 -17.13 -13.39 1.64
C TYR A 675 -17.55 -13.76 3.08
N GLN A 676 -17.04 -14.87 3.62
CA GLN A 676 -17.34 -15.29 4.99
C GLN A 676 -16.56 -14.47 6.03
N ASN A 677 -16.99 -14.52 7.30
CA ASN A 677 -16.30 -13.92 8.46
C ASN A 677 -15.99 -12.42 8.29
N ALA A 678 -16.89 -11.66 7.65
CA ALA A 678 -16.67 -10.25 7.30
C ALA A 678 -15.35 -10.00 6.54
N GLN A 679 -14.87 -11.02 5.81
CA GLN A 679 -13.64 -10.98 5.02
C GLN A 679 -12.36 -10.74 5.84
N GLN A 680 -12.42 -11.00 7.15
CA GLN A 680 -11.29 -10.89 8.06
C GLN A 680 -10.39 -12.14 7.98
N GLY A 681 -9.11 -11.95 8.27
CA GLY A 681 -8.08 -12.99 8.21
C GLY A 681 -7.49 -13.21 6.80
N ASP A 682 -6.42 -14.00 6.74
CA ASP A 682 -5.57 -14.22 5.58
C ASP A 682 -5.92 -15.49 4.76
N LYS A 683 -6.86 -16.28 5.27
CA LYS A 683 -7.24 -17.58 4.73
C LYS A 683 -8.22 -17.47 3.56
N ILE A 684 -7.83 -18.00 2.41
CA ILE A 684 -8.71 -18.18 1.24
C ILE A 684 -8.81 -19.66 0.91
N ILE A 685 -10.05 -20.12 0.70
CA ILE A 685 -10.40 -21.49 0.39
C ILE A 685 -11.05 -21.51 -0.98
N PHE A 686 -10.64 -22.46 -1.82
CA PHE A 686 -11.29 -22.75 -3.09
C PHE A 686 -11.71 -24.20 -3.13
N LYS A 687 -12.95 -24.44 -3.56
CA LYS A 687 -13.37 -25.76 -4.02
C LYS A 687 -13.36 -25.74 -5.54
N PHE A 688 -12.51 -26.56 -6.14
CA PHE A 688 -12.35 -26.66 -7.59
C PHE A 688 -13.13 -27.84 -8.15
N ASP A 689 -13.77 -27.62 -9.29
CA ASP A 689 -14.08 -28.65 -10.26
C ASP A 689 -12.85 -28.93 -11.13
N THR A 690 -12.11 -29.98 -10.78
CA THR A 690 -10.86 -30.35 -11.48
C THR A 690 -11.06 -31.30 -12.64
N SER A 691 -12.25 -31.91 -12.81
CA SER A 691 -12.45 -32.96 -13.82
C SER A 691 -12.30 -32.46 -15.26
N HIS A 692 -12.56 -31.16 -15.48
CA HIS A 692 -12.46 -30.51 -16.79
C HIS A 692 -11.31 -29.50 -16.90
N LEU A 693 -10.47 -29.39 -15.87
CA LEU A 693 -9.44 -28.35 -15.80
C LEU A 693 -8.15 -28.81 -16.49
N ALA A 694 -7.92 -28.34 -17.72
CA ALA A 694 -6.84 -28.82 -18.60
C ALA A 694 -5.43 -28.70 -17.99
N LEU A 695 -5.17 -27.63 -17.21
CA LEU A 695 -3.90 -27.39 -16.52
C LEU A 695 -3.60 -28.37 -15.37
N VAL A 696 -4.59 -29.19 -14.97
CA VAL A 696 -4.41 -30.25 -13.97
C VAL A 696 -4.04 -31.55 -14.68
N PRO A 697 -2.90 -32.18 -14.34
CA PRO A 697 -2.50 -33.46 -14.93
C PRO A 697 -3.46 -34.61 -14.57
N GLU A 698 -3.56 -35.60 -15.45
CA GLU A 698 -4.30 -36.84 -15.19
C GLU A 698 -3.60 -37.72 -14.13
N PRO A 699 -4.34 -38.50 -13.31
CA PRO A 699 -5.80 -38.53 -13.22
C PRO A 699 -6.35 -37.31 -12.46
N ARG A 700 -7.38 -36.68 -13.02
CA ARG A 700 -8.04 -35.52 -12.41
C ARG A 700 -9.07 -35.96 -11.36
N PRO A 701 -8.99 -35.49 -10.11
CA PRO A 701 -10.02 -35.75 -9.10
C PRO A 701 -11.38 -35.17 -9.52
N PHE A 702 -12.45 -35.69 -8.92
CA PHE A 702 -13.78 -35.11 -9.03
C PHE A 702 -13.79 -33.69 -8.46
N ARG A 703 -13.27 -33.49 -7.24
CA ARG A 703 -13.17 -32.18 -6.60
C ARG A 703 -11.89 -32.05 -5.78
N GLU A 704 -11.39 -30.83 -5.69
CA GLU A 704 -10.29 -30.47 -4.80
C GLU A 704 -10.68 -29.28 -3.93
N ILE A 705 -10.52 -29.42 -2.61
CA ILE A 705 -10.58 -28.27 -1.70
C ILE A 705 -9.15 -27.84 -1.44
N PHE A 706 -8.81 -26.62 -1.86
CA PHE A 706 -7.52 -26.00 -1.61
C PHE A 706 -7.67 -24.91 -0.55
N VAL A 707 -6.80 -24.94 0.45
CA VAL A 707 -6.75 -23.96 1.54
C VAL A 707 -5.41 -23.25 1.46
N PHE A 708 -5.46 -21.93 1.32
CA PHE A 708 -4.30 -21.05 1.29
C PHE A 708 -4.32 -20.10 2.48
N SER A 709 -3.24 -20.06 3.24
CA SER A 709 -2.99 -19.05 4.27
C SER A 709 -1.48 -18.79 4.41
N ARG A 710 -1.13 -17.81 5.23
CA ARG A 710 0.26 -17.48 5.57
C ARG A 710 0.90 -18.54 6.47
N ARG A 711 0.10 -19.13 7.38
CA ARG A 711 0.56 -20.14 8.35
C ARG A 711 0.67 -21.54 7.73
N PHE A 712 -0.20 -21.89 6.78
CA PHE A 712 -0.24 -23.21 6.15
C PHE A 712 -0.92 -23.23 4.78
N GLU A 713 -0.64 -24.27 4.00
CA GLU A 713 -1.40 -24.65 2.81
C GLU A 713 -1.89 -26.08 2.93
N GLY A 714 -3.00 -26.42 2.27
CA GLY A 714 -3.48 -27.80 2.23
C GLY A 714 -4.44 -28.08 1.08
N VAL A 715 -4.54 -29.35 0.72
CA VAL A 715 -5.43 -29.87 -0.32
C VAL A 715 -6.23 -31.05 0.21
N HIS A 716 -7.47 -31.20 -0.23
CA HIS A 716 -8.28 -32.42 -0.06
C HIS A 716 -8.89 -32.82 -1.39
N LEU A 717 -8.44 -33.95 -1.92
CA LEU A 717 -8.76 -34.48 -3.25
C LEU A 717 -9.78 -35.61 -3.11
N ARG A 718 -10.85 -35.58 -3.90
CA ARG A 718 -11.94 -36.57 -3.87
C ARG A 718 -12.12 -37.24 -5.23
N GLY A 719 -12.31 -38.56 -5.24
CA GLY A 719 -12.68 -39.33 -6.42
C GLY A 719 -14.18 -39.30 -6.76
N GLY A 720 -15.04 -38.82 -5.86
CA GLY A 720 -16.49 -38.78 -6.07
C GLY A 720 -17.26 -37.98 -5.01
N PRO A 721 -18.60 -37.89 -5.14
CA PRO A 721 -19.48 -37.13 -4.25
C PRO A 721 -19.63 -37.78 -2.87
N VAL A 722 -19.43 -39.08 -2.73
CA VAL A 722 -19.26 -39.75 -1.44
C VAL A 722 -17.87 -40.32 -1.45
N ALA A 723 -16.95 -39.71 -0.70
CA ALA A 723 -15.55 -40.09 -0.73
C ALA A 723 -14.93 -40.04 0.67
N ARG A 724 -13.92 -40.88 0.87
CA ARG A 724 -13.30 -41.09 2.17
C ARG A 724 -11.82 -41.39 2.07
N GLY A 725 -11.07 -40.86 3.04
CA GLY A 725 -9.70 -41.24 3.31
C GLY A 725 -8.96 -40.28 4.23
N GLY A 726 -7.73 -40.65 4.54
CA GLY A 726 -6.94 -39.99 5.58
C GLY A 726 -6.38 -38.60 5.21
N LEU A 727 -5.99 -37.83 6.24
CA LEU A 727 -5.31 -36.55 6.10
C LEU A 727 -3.85 -36.63 6.54
N ARG A 728 -2.92 -36.28 5.65
CA ARG A 728 -1.48 -36.32 5.92
C ARG A 728 -0.91 -34.96 6.31
N TRP A 729 -0.08 -34.94 7.35
CA TRP A 729 0.85 -33.84 7.56
C TRP A 729 2.11 -34.09 6.73
N SER A 730 2.34 -33.27 5.70
CA SER A 730 3.48 -33.39 4.79
C SER A 730 4.59 -32.40 5.16
N ASP A 731 5.84 -32.81 4.95
CA ASP A 731 7.04 -31.97 4.98
C ASP A 731 7.46 -31.50 3.58
N ARG A 732 6.74 -31.91 2.53
CA ARG A 732 7.05 -31.64 1.12
C ARG A 732 6.42 -30.33 0.64
N MET A 733 6.95 -29.19 1.08
CA MET A 733 6.41 -27.86 0.75
C MET A 733 6.27 -27.59 -0.77
N GLU A 734 7.17 -28.14 -1.58
CA GLU A 734 7.23 -27.88 -3.02
C GLU A 734 6.23 -28.72 -3.84
N ASP A 735 5.87 -29.93 -3.39
CA ASP A 735 5.07 -30.87 -4.18
C ASP A 735 4.10 -31.76 -3.38
N TYR A 736 3.63 -31.30 -2.21
CA TYR A 736 2.69 -32.03 -1.36
C TYR A 736 1.41 -32.46 -2.09
N ARG A 737 0.90 -31.70 -3.07
CA ARG A 737 -0.28 -32.14 -3.83
C ARG A 737 0.01 -33.40 -4.63
N THR A 738 1.20 -33.53 -5.20
CA THR A 738 1.63 -34.74 -5.93
C THR A 738 1.72 -35.93 -4.99
N GLU A 739 2.23 -35.73 -3.77
CA GLU A 739 2.21 -36.75 -2.73
C GLU A 739 0.78 -37.18 -2.41
N VAL A 740 -0.11 -36.24 -2.10
CA VAL A 740 -1.50 -36.54 -1.73
C VAL A 740 -2.24 -37.21 -2.90
N LEU A 741 -2.03 -36.78 -4.14
CA LEU A 741 -2.62 -37.41 -5.32
C LEU A 741 -2.16 -38.87 -5.48
N GLY A 742 -0.88 -39.17 -5.21
CA GLY A 742 -0.37 -40.54 -5.19
C GLY A 742 -1.11 -41.43 -4.18
N LEU A 743 -1.44 -40.88 -3.01
CA LEU A 743 -2.21 -41.56 -1.98
C LEU A 743 -3.69 -41.73 -2.36
N VAL A 744 -4.31 -40.74 -3.03
CA VAL A 744 -5.68 -40.89 -3.55
C VAL A 744 -5.76 -42.06 -4.52
N LYS A 745 -4.80 -42.21 -5.43
CA LYS A 745 -4.79 -43.33 -6.39
C LYS A 745 -4.79 -44.68 -5.66
N ALA A 746 -3.96 -44.83 -4.64
CA ALA A 746 -3.94 -46.02 -3.81
C ALA A 746 -5.26 -46.22 -3.05
N GLN A 747 -5.81 -45.14 -2.48
CA GLN A 747 -7.08 -45.17 -1.76
C GLN A 747 -8.26 -45.55 -2.67
N MET A 748 -8.28 -45.12 -3.93
CA MET A 748 -9.33 -45.49 -4.88
C MET A 748 -9.34 -47.00 -5.16
N VAL A 749 -8.17 -47.63 -5.26
CA VAL A 749 -8.07 -49.10 -5.40
C VAL A 749 -8.52 -49.80 -4.12
N LYS A 750 -8.07 -49.31 -2.95
CA LYS A 750 -8.48 -49.87 -1.65
C LYS A 750 -9.98 -49.76 -1.39
N ASN A 751 -10.60 -48.67 -1.83
CA ASN A 751 -12.02 -48.44 -1.63
C ASN A 751 -12.90 -49.26 -2.58
N ALA A 752 -12.34 -50.00 -3.54
CA ALA A 752 -13.12 -50.83 -4.46
C ALA A 752 -13.97 -51.91 -3.74
N VAL A 753 -13.67 -52.22 -2.47
CA VAL A 753 -14.43 -53.17 -1.64
C VAL A 753 -15.48 -52.50 -0.74
N ILE A 754 -15.60 -51.16 -0.75
CA ILE A 754 -16.60 -50.39 0.02
C ILE A 754 -17.39 -49.43 -0.89
N VAL A 755 -18.42 -48.76 -0.34
CA VAL A 755 -19.29 -47.84 -1.12
C VAL A 755 -18.61 -46.50 -1.46
N PRO A 756 -17.94 -45.79 -0.52
CA PRO A 756 -17.33 -44.49 -0.81
C PRO A 756 -16.15 -44.55 -1.77
N ALA A 757 -16.06 -43.59 -2.70
CA ALA A 757 -14.86 -43.40 -3.51
C ALA A 757 -13.64 -43.01 -2.66
N GLY A 758 -12.43 -43.15 -3.20
CA GLY A 758 -11.21 -42.72 -2.50
C GLY A 758 -11.12 -41.19 -2.37
N SER A 759 -10.73 -40.70 -1.18
CA SER A 759 -10.23 -39.34 -0.99
C SER A 759 -8.92 -39.33 -0.21
N LYS A 760 -8.21 -38.21 -0.29
CA LYS A 760 -7.07 -37.95 0.57
C LYS A 760 -6.88 -36.46 0.73
N GLY A 761 -6.45 -36.03 1.90
CA GLY A 761 -5.97 -34.68 2.08
C GLY A 761 -4.56 -34.63 2.61
N GLY A 762 -3.96 -33.47 2.53
CA GLY A 762 -2.72 -33.18 3.22
C GLY A 762 -2.44 -31.69 3.32
N PHE A 763 -1.64 -31.33 4.31
CA PHE A 763 -1.28 -29.95 4.60
C PHE A 763 0.21 -29.82 4.93
N VAL A 764 0.73 -28.62 4.72
CA VAL A 764 2.11 -28.21 5.01
C VAL A 764 2.09 -26.95 5.86
N CYS A 765 2.95 -26.90 6.89
CA CYS A 765 3.07 -25.75 7.77
C CYS A 765 4.15 -24.80 7.25
N LYS A 766 3.76 -23.59 6.82
CA LYS A 766 4.66 -22.58 6.24
C LYS A 766 5.53 -21.88 7.28
N GLN A 767 5.05 -21.81 8.53
CA GLN A 767 5.70 -21.08 9.63
C GLN A 767 6.12 -22.00 10.78
N MET A 768 6.73 -23.13 10.44
CA MET A 768 7.28 -24.03 11.46
C MET A 768 8.39 -23.31 12.26
N PRO A 769 8.36 -23.33 13.60
CA PRO A 769 9.46 -22.83 14.42
C PRO A 769 10.78 -23.52 14.07
N LYS A 770 11.82 -22.75 13.76
CA LYS A 770 13.16 -23.28 13.47
C LYS A 770 13.82 -23.72 14.78
N ASP A 771 14.53 -24.85 14.74
CA ASP A 771 15.30 -25.41 15.86
C ASP A 771 14.50 -25.64 17.17
N ALA A 772 13.18 -25.80 17.06
CA ALA A 772 12.32 -26.03 18.21
C ALA A 772 12.35 -27.50 18.68
N VAL A 773 12.09 -27.69 19.98
CA VAL A 773 11.94 -29.04 20.57
C VAL A 773 10.73 -29.77 19.96
N ARG A 774 10.78 -31.10 20.00
CA ARG A 774 9.79 -31.97 19.35
C ARG A 774 8.36 -31.69 19.80
N GLU A 775 8.14 -31.35 21.08
CA GLU A 775 6.81 -31.00 21.60
C GLU A 775 6.25 -29.75 20.92
N THR A 776 7.05 -28.71 20.71
CA THR A 776 6.62 -27.46 20.07
C THR A 776 6.25 -27.67 18.61
N ILE A 777 7.04 -28.48 17.88
CA ILE A 777 6.74 -28.86 16.49
C ILE A 777 5.42 -29.62 16.42
N ALA A 778 5.19 -30.58 17.33
CA ALA A 778 3.96 -31.36 17.39
C ALA A 778 2.74 -30.47 17.69
N ALA A 779 2.86 -29.53 18.63
CA ALA A 779 1.80 -28.58 18.98
C ALA A 779 1.42 -27.67 17.80
N GLU A 780 2.41 -27.19 17.04
CA GLU A 780 2.16 -26.39 15.83
C GLU A 780 1.46 -27.21 14.75
N GLY A 781 1.91 -28.45 14.51
CA GLY A 781 1.26 -29.37 13.58
C GLY A 781 -0.20 -29.65 13.95
N GLU A 782 -0.49 -29.85 15.25
CA GLU A 782 -1.86 -30.00 15.75
C GLU A 782 -2.70 -28.74 15.53
N ALA A 783 -2.15 -27.56 15.85
CA ALA A 783 -2.85 -26.29 15.66
C ALA A 783 -3.21 -26.05 14.18
N VAL A 784 -2.28 -26.34 13.27
CA VAL A 784 -2.53 -26.25 11.82
C VAL A 784 -3.53 -27.30 11.36
N TYR A 785 -3.48 -28.54 11.88
CA TYR A 785 -4.48 -29.56 11.59
C TYR A 785 -5.89 -29.10 11.97
N ARG A 786 -6.05 -28.50 13.15
CA ARG A 786 -7.33 -27.93 13.61
C ARG A 786 -7.85 -26.86 12.64
N LEU A 787 -6.97 -25.96 12.20
CA LEU A 787 -7.29 -24.94 11.20
C LEU A 787 -7.68 -25.56 9.86
N PHE A 788 -6.98 -26.61 9.42
CA PHE A 788 -7.29 -27.27 8.16
C PHE A 788 -8.66 -27.97 8.19
N ILE A 789 -8.99 -28.72 9.24
CA ILE A 789 -10.32 -29.32 9.44
C ILE A 789 -11.42 -28.26 9.42
N ALA A 790 -11.23 -27.19 10.21
CA ALA A 790 -12.15 -26.06 10.23
C ALA A 790 -12.33 -25.44 8.83
N SER A 791 -11.28 -25.40 8.02
CA SER A 791 -11.34 -24.86 6.66
C SER A 791 -12.11 -25.76 5.71
N LEU A 792 -11.94 -27.08 5.78
CA LEU A 792 -12.72 -28.00 4.95
C LEU A 792 -14.22 -27.86 5.21
N LEU A 793 -14.61 -27.70 6.48
CA LEU A 793 -16.00 -27.51 6.88
C LEU A 793 -16.59 -26.13 6.52
N GLU A 794 -15.77 -25.12 6.22
CA GLU A 794 -16.25 -23.78 5.79
C GLU A 794 -16.84 -23.75 4.38
N VAL A 795 -16.53 -24.76 3.56
CA VAL A 795 -17.03 -24.87 2.17
C VAL A 795 -17.86 -26.13 1.92
N THR A 796 -18.17 -26.88 2.97
CA THR A 796 -18.95 -28.13 2.94
C THR A 796 -20.35 -27.86 3.47
N ASP A 797 -21.40 -28.39 2.82
CA ASP A 797 -22.77 -28.21 3.31
C ASP A 797 -22.99 -28.99 4.61
N ASN A 798 -23.91 -28.54 5.46
CA ASN A 798 -24.34 -29.28 6.63
C ASN A 798 -25.71 -29.94 6.38
N ARG A 799 -26.12 -30.87 7.24
CA ARG A 799 -27.46 -31.49 7.22
C ARG A 799 -28.17 -31.29 8.55
N VAL A 800 -29.17 -30.43 8.58
CA VAL A 800 -29.95 -30.13 9.80
C VAL A 800 -31.36 -30.67 9.62
N ARG A 801 -31.74 -31.65 10.45
CA ARG A 801 -33.07 -32.30 10.41
C ARG A 801 -33.47 -32.81 9.01
N GLY A 802 -32.51 -33.36 8.29
CA GLY A 802 -32.72 -33.91 6.94
C GLY A 802 -32.59 -32.88 5.81
N THR A 803 -32.57 -31.57 6.10
CA THR A 803 -32.40 -30.50 5.11
C THR A 803 -30.92 -30.15 4.94
N ILE A 804 -30.50 -29.94 3.69
CA ILE A 804 -29.14 -29.45 3.39
C ILE A 804 -29.08 -27.95 3.65
N VAL A 805 -28.10 -27.53 4.46
CA VAL A 805 -27.86 -26.15 4.83
C VAL A 805 -26.47 -25.75 4.35
N PRO A 806 -26.34 -24.85 3.37
CA PRO A 806 -25.03 -24.39 2.91
C PRO A 806 -24.35 -23.48 3.95
N PRO A 807 -23.02 -23.35 3.91
CA PRO A 807 -22.32 -22.36 4.73
C PRO A 807 -22.84 -20.94 4.46
N THR A 808 -22.86 -20.09 5.48
CA THR A 808 -23.27 -18.68 5.36
C THR A 808 -22.37 -17.94 4.36
N ASP A 809 -22.91 -16.90 3.72
CA ASP A 809 -22.17 -16.03 2.78
C ASP A 809 -21.41 -16.79 1.67
N THR A 810 -21.96 -17.92 1.21
CA THR A 810 -21.32 -18.80 0.22
C THR A 810 -22.19 -19.01 -1.01
N VAL A 811 -21.71 -18.56 -2.17
CA VAL A 811 -22.30 -18.87 -3.47
C VAL A 811 -21.85 -20.26 -3.92
N ARG A 812 -22.79 -21.06 -4.45
CA ARG A 812 -22.55 -22.44 -4.91
C ARG A 812 -22.79 -22.57 -6.40
N TYR A 813 -21.82 -23.13 -7.12
CA TYR A 813 -21.93 -23.51 -8.55
C TYR A 813 -21.91 -25.03 -8.76
N ASP A 814 -21.94 -25.81 -7.68
CA ASP A 814 -22.06 -27.25 -7.68
C ASP A 814 -23.34 -27.71 -6.97
N GLN A 815 -23.60 -29.01 -6.99
CA GLN A 815 -24.69 -29.65 -6.26
C GLN A 815 -24.47 -29.66 -4.74
N ASP A 816 -25.50 -30.10 -4.01
CA ASP A 816 -25.40 -30.32 -2.57
C ASP A 816 -24.27 -31.30 -2.24
N ASP A 817 -23.43 -30.93 -1.28
CA ASP A 817 -22.24 -31.66 -0.87
C ASP A 817 -22.09 -31.67 0.66
N PRO A 818 -22.97 -32.42 1.37
CA PRO A 818 -22.93 -32.50 2.83
C PRO A 818 -21.97 -33.56 3.38
N TYR A 819 -21.44 -34.44 2.52
CA TYR A 819 -20.68 -35.60 2.95
C TYR A 819 -19.18 -35.35 2.86
N LEU A 820 -18.55 -35.19 4.02
CA LEU A 820 -17.10 -35.10 4.16
C LEU A 820 -16.67 -35.97 5.35
N VAL A 821 -15.98 -37.07 5.08
CA VAL A 821 -15.41 -37.95 6.11
C VAL A 821 -13.89 -37.97 5.96
N VAL A 822 -13.21 -37.80 7.08
CA VAL A 822 -11.75 -37.83 7.17
C VAL A 822 -11.31 -39.06 7.97
N ALA A 823 -10.03 -39.40 7.88
CA ALA A 823 -9.43 -40.44 8.71
C ALA A 823 -8.01 -40.03 9.13
N ALA A 824 -7.46 -40.74 10.11
CA ALA A 824 -6.07 -40.58 10.48
C ALA A 824 -5.11 -41.09 9.38
N ASP A 825 -3.95 -40.45 9.24
CA ASP A 825 -2.83 -40.90 8.41
C ASP A 825 -1.50 -40.65 9.14
N LYS A 826 -0.37 -40.86 8.44
CA LYS A 826 0.96 -40.48 8.90
C LYS A 826 1.00 -39.00 9.32
N GLY A 827 1.51 -38.77 10.52
CA GLY A 827 1.60 -37.43 11.12
C GLY A 827 0.30 -36.97 11.80
N THR A 828 -0.81 -37.71 11.67
CA THR A 828 -2.12 -37.39 12.26
C THR A 828 -2.78 -38.58 12.95
N ALA A 829 -1.99 -39.63 13.25
CA ALA A 829 -2.46 -40.92 13.77
C ALA A 829 -3.35 -40.82 15.03
N THR A 830 -3.14 -39.80 15.86
CA THR A 830 -3.89 -39.56 17.11
C THR A 830 -4.91 -38.42 16.99
N PHE A 831 -5.17 -37.90 15.78
CA PHE A 831 -5.94 -36.66 15.60
C PHE A 831 -7.41 -36.87 15.25
N SER A 832 -7.90 -38.11 15.13
CA SER A 832 -9.32 -38.38 14.84
C SER A 832 -10.27 -37.73 15.85
N ASP A 833 -9.96 -37.81 17.14
CA ASP A 833 -10.77 -37.16 18.19
C ASP A 833 -10.75 -35.64 18.10
N ILE A 834 -9.64 -35.06 17.61
CA ILE A 834 -9.53 -33.63 17.36
C ILE A 834 -10.49 -33.22 16.25
N ALA A 835 -10.48 -33.93 15.12
CA ALA A 835 -11.39 -33.67 14.01
C ALA A 835 -12.87 -33.82 14.42
N ASN A 836 -13.21 -34.89 15.13
CA ASN A 836 -14.55 -35.12 15.67
C ASN A 836 -14.98 -33.99 16.61
N SER A 837 -14.11 -33.54 17.51
CA SER A 837 -14.42 -32.42 18.42
C SER A 837 -14.74 -31.12 17.68
N ILE A 838 -14.11 -30.87 16.52
CA ILE A 838 -14.38 -29.69 15.69
C ILE A 838 -15.72 -29.83 14.97
N ALA A 839 -16.01 -31.01 14.42
CA ALA A 839 -17.29 -31.30 13.77
C ALA A 839 -18.46 -31.12 14.75
N VAL A 840 -18.36 -31.70 15.96
CA VAL A 840 -19.37 -31.57 17.03
C VAL A 840 -19.54 -30.11 17.45
N LYS A 841 -18.45 -29.37 17.70
CA LYS A 841 -18.52 -27.94 18.08
C LYS A 841 -19.19 -27.06 17.02
N ARG A 842 -19.06 -27.42 15.75
CA ARG A 842 -19.70 -26.71 14.62
C ARG A 842 -21.13 -27.18 14.35
N GLY A 843 -21.64 -28.16 15.09
CA GLY A 843 -22.94 -28.78 14.84
C GLY A 843 -23.00 -29.47 13.48
N PHE A 844 -21.86 -29.98 12.98
CA PHE A 844 -21.82 -30.71 11.73
C PHE A 844 -22.47 -32.08 11.90
N TRP A 845 -23.34 -32.45 10.97
CA TRP A 845 -24.28 -33.57 11.13
C TRP A 845 -23.65 -34.95 11.33
N LEU A 846 -22.40 -35.13 10.89
CA LEU A 846 -21.65 -36.37 11.11
C LEU A 846 -21.10 -36.51 12.53
N GLY A 847 -21.14 -35.47 13.37
CA GLY A 847 -20.72 -35.58 14.78
C GLY A 847 -19.34 -36.23 14.94
N ASP A 848 -19.27 -37.32 15.72
CA ASP A 848 -18.06 -38.12 15.96
C ASP A 848 -17.85 -39.27 14.93
N ALA A 849 -18.72 -39.35 13.90
CA ALA A 849 -18.54 -40.14 12.69
C ALA A 849 -17.77 -39.37 11.59
N PHE A 850 -17.51 -38.07 11.80
CA PHE A 850 -16.76 -37.23 10.86
C PHE A 850 -15.35 -37.77 10.59
N ALA A 851 -14.67 -38.25 11.63
CA ALA A 851 -13.36 -38.87 11.58
C ALA A 851 -13.41 -40.27 12.20
N SER A 852 -12.98 -41.26 11.43
CA SER A 852 -12.92 -42.65 11.88
C SER A 852 -11.65 -42.96 12.67
N GLY A 853 -11.67 -44.01 13.51
CA GLY A 853 -10.55 -44.40 14.36
C GLY A 853 -10.33 -43.49 15.58
N GLY A 854 -11.41 -42.85 16.07
CA GLY A 854 -11.42 -42.11 17.33
C GLY A 854 -11.50 -43.01 18.56
N SER A 855 -11.49 -42.43 19.76
CA SER A 855 -11.53 -43.16 21.04
C SER A 855 -12.80 -44.00 21.25
N ASN A 856 -13.93 -43.61 20.64
CA ASN A 856 -15.19 -44.36 20.62
C ASN A 856 -15.37 -45.19 19.33
N GLY A 857 -14.29 -45.46 18.60
CA GLY A 857 -14.26 -46.20 17.35
C GLY A 857 -13.38 -47.45 17.41
N TYR A 858 -13.18 -48.10 16.27
CA TYR A 858 -12.37 -49.32 16.21
C TYR A 858 -10.87 -49.02 16.29
N ASP A 859 -10.23 -49.47 17.37
CA ASP A 859 -8.79 -49.31 17.58
C ASP A 859 -8.02 -50.31 16.71
N HIS A 860 -7.46 -49.82 15.61
CA HIS A 860 -6.75 -50.63 14.61
C HIS A 860 -5.61 -51.47 15.19
N LYS A 861 -4.91 -50.94 16.21
CA LYS A 861 -3.76 -51.62 16.82
C LYS A 861 -4.19 -52.64 17.87
N LYS A 862 -5.10 -52.27 18.79
CA LYS A 862 -5.61 -53.19 19.81
C LYS A 862 -6.38 -54.35 19.19
N MET A 863 -7.11 -54.10 18.12
CA MET A 863 -7.87 -55.13 17.42
C MET A 863 -7.04 -55.89 16.39
N GLY A 864 -5.87 -55.38 15.99
CA GLY A 864 -4.99 -55.98 14.97
C GLY A 864 -5.66 -56.08 13.61
N ILE A 865 -6.49 -55.09 13.23
CA ILE A 865 -7.40 -55.16 12.07
C ILE A 865 -6.62 -55.45 10.78
N THR A 866 -5.58 -54.66 10.52
CA THR A 866 -4.76 -54.78 9.31
C THR A 866 -4.04 -56.13 9.25
N ALA A 867 -3.46 -56.55 10.36
CA ALA A 867 -2.76 -57.83 10.44
C ALA A 867 -3.71 -59.00 10.20
N LYS A 868 -4.91 -58.97 10.81
CA LYS A 868 -5.97 -59.97 10.60
C LYS A 868 -6.38 -60.04 9.13
N GLY A 869 -6.65 -58.90 8.49
CA GLY A 869 -6.96 -58.83 7.07
C GLY A 869 -5.89 -59.48 6.19
N ALA A 870 -4.62 -59.10 6.40
CA ALA A 870 -3.51 -59.67 5.64
C ALA A 870 -3.36 -61.16 5.89
N PHE A 871 -3.60 -61.62 7.12
CA PHE A 871 -3.50 -63.03 7.46
C PHE A 871 -4.69 -63.87 6.92
N GLU A 872 -5.85 -63.27 6.65
CA GLU A 872 -6.92 -63.94 5.90
C GLU A 872 -6.49 -64.22 4.44
N ALA A 873 -5.74 -63.30 3.82
CA ALA A 873 -5.12 -63.56 2.51
C ALA A 873 -4.05 -64.66 2.58
N VAL A 874 -3.21 -64.66 3.62
CA VAL A 874 -2.24 -65.74 3.87
C VAL A 874 -2.97 -67.08 4.03
N LYS A 875 -4.02 -67.15 4.87
CA LYS A 875 -4.88 -68.34 5.03
C LYS A 875 -5.42 -68.82 3.71
N ARG A 876 -5.91 -67.91 2.87
CA ARG A 876 -6.45 -68.23 1.56
C ARG A 876 -5.40 -68.86 0.65
N HIS A 877 -4.20 -68.29 0.56
CA HIS A 877 -3.12 -68.83 -0.28
C HIS A 877 -2.68 -70.23 0.12
N PHE A 878 -2.49 -70.48 1.43
CA PHE A 878 -2.09 -71.80 1.93
C PHE A 878 -3.23 -72.83 1.84
N TYR A 879 -4.49 -72.40 2.05
CA TYR A 879 -5.66 -73.25 1.82
C TYR A 879 -5.71 -73.74 0.36
N GLU A 880 -5.44 -72.86 -0.61
CA GLU A 880 -5.36 -73.21 -2.03
C GLU A 880 -4.12 -74.04 -2.42
N MET A 881 -3.22 -74.28 -1.46
CA MET A 881 -2.06 -75.17 -1.57
C MET A 881 -2.24 -76.47 -0.76
N ASP A 882 -3.46 -76.75 -0.29
CA ASP A 882 -3.78 -77.89 0.57
C ASP A 882 -2.94 -77.93 1.86
N HIS A 883 -2.59 -76.77 2.41
CA HIS A 883 -1.79 -76.62 3.63
C HIS A 883 -2.58 -75.91 4.74
N ASP A 884 -2.89 -76.63 5.83
CA ASP A 884 -3.52 -76.03 7.02
C ASP A 884 -2.46 -75.43 7.96
N MET A 885 -2.39 -74.10 7.98
CA MET A 885 -1.46 -73.33 8.82
C MET A 885 -1.79 -73.33 10.32
N ASN A 886 -2.92 -73.91 10.74
CA ASN A 886 -3.26 -74.03 12.16
C ASN A 886 -2.66 -75.30 12.77
N THR A 887 -2.44 -76.33 11.94
CA THR A 887 -1.93 -77.63 12.37
C THR A 887 -0.51 -77.93 11.90
N THR A 888 -0.10 -77.36 10.76
CA THR A 888 1.18 -77.69 10.12
C THR A 888 2.13 -76.50 10.12
N PRO A 889 3.35 -76.62 10.71
CA PRO A 889 4.35 -75.56 10.74
C PRO A 889 4.72 -75.01 9.36
N ILE A 890 4.90 -73.68 9.29
CA ILE A 890 5.45 -72.99 8.11
C ILE A 890 6.64 -72.13 8.49
N THR A 891 7.62 -72.07 7.60
CA THR A 891 8.80 -71.22 7.72
C THR A 891 8.53 -69.82 7.20
N MET A 892 9.03 -68.81 7.92
CA MET A 892 8.73 -67.42 7.63
C MET A 892 9.98 -66.54 7.74
N VAL A 893 10.11 -65.61 6.80
CA VAL A 893 10.92 -64.40 6.97
C VAL A 893 10.02 -63.16 6.93
N GLY A 894 10.47 -62.04 7.48
CA GLY A 894 9.67 -60.83 7.35
C GLY A 894 10.35 -59.52 7.73
N VAL A 895 9.63 -58.44 7.47
CA VAL A 895 10.06 -57.06 7.77
C VAL A 895 9.22 -56.52 8.92
N GLY A 896 9.86 -56.19 10.03
CA GLY A 896 9.22 -55.65 11.23
C GLY A 896 9.74 -56.27 12.53
N ASP A 897 9.08 -55.93 13.63
CA ASP A 897 9.34 -56.44 14.97
C ASP A 897 8.05 -56.58 15.80
N MET A 898 8.16 -57.11 17.01
CA MET A 898 7.02 -57.33 17.91
C MET A 898 6.36 -56.05 18.44
N SER A 899 6.97 -54.88 18.29
CA SER A 899 6.34 -53.60 18.66
C SER A 899 5.43 -53.03 17.55
N GLY A 900 5.63 -53.52 16.32
CA GLY A 900 4.89 -53.12 15.13
C GLY A 900 3.45 -53.61 15.13
N ASP A 901 2.52 -52.75 14.69
CA ASP A 901 1.10 -53.08 14.60
C ASP A 901 0.83 -54.24 13.63
N VAL A 902 1.38 -54.16 12.41
CA VAL A 902 1.16 -55.20 11.39
C VAL A 902 1.97 -56.45 11.68
N PHE A 903 3.30 -56.30 11.83
CA PHE A 903 4.19 -57.44 12.06
C PHE A 903 3.85 -58.19 13.36
N GLY A 904 3.81 -57.48 14.50
CA GLY A 904 3.61 -58.05 15.82
C GLY A 904 2.26 -58.76 15.97
N ASN A 905 1.16 -58.13 15.55
CA ASN A 905 -0.13 -58.81 15.54
C ASN A 905 -0.12 -60.00 14.57
N GLY A 906 0.44 -59.85 13.38
CA GLY A 906 0.45 -60.87 12.33
C GLY A 906 1.12 -62.17 12.76
N VAL A 907 2.30 -62.08 13.36
CA VAL A 907 3.06 -63.28 13.81
C VAL A 907 2.49 -63.96 15.05
N LEU A 908 1.42 -63.40 15.64
CA LEU A 908 0.64 -64.00 16.73
C LEU A 908 -0.68 -64.63 16.25
N LEU A 909 -1.04 -64.49 14.97
CA LEU A 909 -2.27 -65.07 14.41
C LEU A 909 -2.16 -66.57 14.11
N SER A 910 -0.96 -67.15 14.10
CA SER A 910 -0.75 -68.60 14.03
C SER A 910 0.33 -69.07 15.00
N ARG A 911 0.00 -70.14 15.74
CA ARG A 911 0.92 -70.84 16.63
C ARG A 911 1.92 -71.73 15.91
N GLN A 912 1.78 -71.90 14.59
CA GLN A 912 2.61 -72.79 13.77
C GLN A 912 3.73 -72.05 13.00
N LEU A 913 3.91 -70.74 13.25
CA LEU A 913 4.92 -69.93 12.56
C LEU A 913 6.33 -70.16 13.11
N LYS A 914 7.23 -70.59 12.23
CA LYS A 914 8.68 -70.61 12.43
C LYS A 914 9.31 -69.37 11.82
N VAL A 915 9.47 -68.31 12.62
CA VAL A 915 10.13 -67.06 12.19
C VAL A 915 11.64 -67.31 12.15
N ILE A 916 12.18 -67.57 10.97
CA ILE A 916 13.60 -67.91 10.78
C ILE A 916 14.47 -66.66 10.77
N ALA A 917 13.96 -65.59 10.17
CA ALA A 917 14.64 -64.31 10.13
C ALA A 917 13.63 -63.16 10.08
N ALA A 918 13.97 -62.04 10.72
CA ALA A 918 13.22 -60.80 10.59
C ALA A 918 14.16 -59.61 10.73
N PHE A 919 13.80 -58.47 10.13
CA PHE A 919 14.59 -57.25 10.31
C PHE A 919 13.71 -56.01 10.42
N ASP A 920 14.17 -55.04 11.22
CA ASP A 920 13.57 -53.72 11.34
C ASP A 920 14.64 -52.63 11.09
N HIS A 921 14.31 -51.37 11.37
CA HIS A 921 15.25 -50.26 11.25
C HIS A 921 16.44 -50.35 12.23
N ARG A 922 16.40 -51.23 13.24
CA ARG A 922 17.38 -51.32 14.33
C ARG A 922 18.19 -52.60 14.28
N HIS A 923 17.56 -53.73 14.04
CA HIS A 923 18.12 -55.07 14.26
C HIS A 923 17.77 -56.05 13.13
N ILE A 924 18.58 -57.09 13.03
CA ILE A 924 18.33 -58.32 12.28
C ILE A 924 18.23 -59.46 13.31
N PHE A 925 17.08 -60.12 13.35
CA PHE A 925 16.79 -61.31 14.15
C PHE A 925 16.98 -62.57 13.31
N LEU A 926 17.67 -63.57 13.86
CA LEU A 926 17.94 -64.85 13.22
C LEU A 926 17.69 -66.00 14.21
N ASP A 927 16.87 -66.96 13.81
CA ASP A 927 16.58 -68.17 14.56
C ASP A 927 16.50 -69.37 13.58
N PRO A 928 17.58 -70.17 13.41
CA PRO A 928 17.64 -71.20 12.37
C PRO A 928 16.57 -72.29 12.46
N THR A 929 16.23 -72.73 13.67
CA THR A 929 15.30 -73.85 13.93
C THR A 929 14.41 -73.54 15.14
N PRO A 930 13.51 -72.55 15.05
CA PRO A 930 12.66 -72.15 16.17
C PRO A 930 11.68 -73.26 16.55
N ASP A 931 11.54 -73.50 17.85
CA ASP A 931 10.41 -74.28 18.38
C ASP A 931 9.15 -73.41 18.34
N VAL A 932 8.07 -73.94 17.77
CA VAL A 932 6.85 -73.15 17.51
C VAL A 932 6.14 -72.76 18.81
N ALA A 933 6.18 -73.58 19.86
CA ALA A 933 5.51 -73.29 21.13
C ALA A 933 6.33 -72.29 21.96
N VAL A 934 7.64 -72.52 22.09
CA VAL A 934 8.55 -71.66 22.85
C VAL A 934 8.66 -70.28 22.21
N SER A 935 8.91 -70.23 20.89
CA SER A 935 9.05 -68.95 20.19
C SER A 935 7.75 -68.16 20.13
N PHE A 936 6.58 -68.82 20.06
CA PHE A 936 5.28 -68.13 20.13
C PHE A 936 5.07 -67.46 21.49
N ALA A 937 5.31 -68.18 22.59
CA ALA A 937 5.14 -67.64 23.94
C ALA A 937 6.09 -66.43 24.18
N GLU A 938 7.30 -66.49 23.65
CA GLU A 938 8.25 -65.38 23.75
C GLU A 938 7.82 -64.17 22.91
N ARG A 939 7.35 -64.39 21.68
CA ARG A 939 6.76 -63.31 20.87
C ARG A 939 5.56 -62.66 21.57
N GLU A 940 4.68 -63.46 22.17
CA GLU A 940 3.51 -62.96 22.93
C GLU A 940 3.95 -62.10 24.14
N ARG A 941 4.95 -62.56 24.90
CA ARG A 941 5.55 -61.78 25.99
C ARG A 941 6.10 -60.44 25.49
N MET A 942 6.86 -60.45 24.40
CA MET A 942 7.46 -59.24 23.82
C MET A 942 6.40 -58.26 23.29
N PHE A 943 5.32 -58.76 22.71
CA PHE A 943 4.20 -57.94 22.23
C PHE A 943 3.47 -57.23 23.37
N ALA A 944 3.38 -57.86 24.55
CA ALA A 944 2.75 -57.29 25.74
C ALA A 944 3.59 -56.21 26.44
N LEU A 945 4.87 -56.03 26.06
CA LEU A 945 5.72 -55.00 26.65
C LEU A 945 5.27 -53.58 26.23
N PRO A 946 5.33 -52.57 27.10
CA PRO A 946 5.02 -51.18 26.74
C PRO A 946 5.86 -50.63 25.58
N ARG A 947 7.12 -51.09 25.47
CA ARG A 947 8.03 -50.88 24.35
C ARG A 947 8.84 -52.15 24.16
N SER A 948 9.04 -52.57 22.92
CA SER A 948 9.86 -53.73 22.58
C SER A 948 10.68 -53.51 21.31
N SER A 949 11.69 -54.35 21.16
CA SER A 949 12.60 -54.48 20.03
C SER A 949 13.10 -55.91 19.97
N TRP A 950 13.73 -56.32 18.87
CA TRP A 950 14.34 -57.65 18.79
C TRP A 950 15.39 -57.90 19.88
N ASP A 951 16.04 -56.87 20.44
CA ASP A 951 17.04 -57.05 21.51
C ASP A 951 16.39 -57.44 22.86
N ASP A 952 15.08 -57.22 23.01
CA ASP A 952 14.31 -57.68 24.19
C ASP A 952 13.93 -59.16 24.13
N TYR A 953 14.23 -59.86 23.02
CA TYR A 953 14.02 -61.30 22.88
C TYR A 953 14.99 -62.06 23.80
N ASN A 954 14.48 -63.03 24.57
CA ASN A 954 15.32 -63.85 25.42
C ASN A 954 16.26 -64.71 24.56
N LYS A 955 17.55 -64.33 24.54
CA LYS A 955 18.60 -64.95 23.73
C LYS A 955 18.83 -66.43 24.06
N GLU A 956 18.44 -66.89 25.24
CA GLU A 956 18.51 -68.31 25.63
C GLU A 956 17.46 -69.18 24.92
N LEU A 957 16.36 -68.57 24.43
CA LEU A 957 15.29 -69.27 23.72
C LEU A 957 15.51 -69.32 22.20
N ILE A 958 16.52 -68.61 21.68
CA ILE A 958 16.89 -68.65 20.26
C ILE A 958 17.62 -69.97 19.99
N SER A 959 17.29 -70.64 18.89
CA SER A 959 17.95 -71.91 18.55
C SER A 959 19.45 -71.75 18.29
N ALA A 960 20.17 -72.88 18.38
CA ALA A 960 21.63 -72.90 18.30
C ALA A 960 22.15 -72.22 17.02
N GLY A 961 23.02 -71.22 17.20
CA GLY A 961 23.63 -70.47 16.11
C GLY A 961 22.83 -69.24 15.65
N GLY A 962 21.63 -68.99 16.19
CA GLY A 962 20.86 -67.77 15.98
C GLY A 962 21.32 -66.60 16.86
N GLY A 963 20.69 -65.45 16.68
CA GLY A 963 20.98 -64.25 17.45
C GLY A 963 20.24 -63.00 16.98
N VAL A 964 20.47 -61.89 17.70
CA VAL A 964 19.97 -60.55 17.38
C VAL A 964 21.17 -59.65 17.13
N TYR A 965 21.19 -58.98 15.98
CA TYR A 965 22.34 -58.19 15.53
C TYR A 965 21.92 -56.77 15.18
N PRO A 966 22.67 -55.73 15.61
CA PRO A 966 22.35 -54.35 15.26
C PRO A 966 22.64 -54.08 13.78
N ARG A 967 21.75 -53.34 13.10
CA ARG A 967 21.93 -52.93 11.70
C ARG A 967 23.14 -52.00 11.51
N SER A 968 23.61 -51.36 12.57
CA SER A 968 24.83 -50.55 12.57
C SER A 968 26.13 -51.36 12.60
N ALA A 969 26.07 -52.69 12.69
CA ALA A 969 27.25 -53.53 12.65
C ALA A 969 27.98 -53.40 11.30
N ARG A 970 29.31 -53.44 11.31
CA ARG A 970 30.12 -53.43 10.08
C ARG A 970 29.94 -54.72 9.27
N SER A 971 29.82 -55.84 9.97
CA SER A 971 29.64 -57.19 9.44
C SER A 971 29.05 -58.08 10.52
N ILE A 972 28.28 -59.09 10.13
CA ILE A 972 27.67 -60.10 11.01
C ILE A 972 28.24 -61.46 10.63
N GLU A 973 28.86 -62.15 11.60
CA GLU A 973 29.33 -63.54 11.42
C GLU A 973 28.14 -64.50 11.47
N LEU A 974 28.08 -65.42 10.50
CA LEU A 974 26.96 -66.31 10.28
C LEU A 974 27.33 -67.74 10.66
N SER A 975 26.58 -68.33 11.59
CA SER A 975 26.76 -69.72 12.01
C SER A 975 26.43 -70.70 10.87
N PRO A 976 26.99 -71.92 10.87
CA PRO A 976 26.59 -72.96 9.91
C PRO A 976 25.08 -73.21 9.87
N GLN A 977 24.39 -73.09 11.01
CA GLN A 977 22.95 -73.27 11.15
C GLN A 977 22.17 -72.15 10.43
N VAL A 978 22.53 -70.88 10.65
CA VAL A 978 21.92 -69.74 9.94
C VAL A 978 22.14 -69.85 8.43
N ARG A 979 23.37 -70.20 8.02
CA ARG A 979 23.71 -70.36 6.60
C ARG A 979 22.88 -71.45 5.93
N ALA A 980 22.65 -72.57 6.61
CA ALA A 980 21.78 -73.64 6.12
C ALA A 980 20.30 -73.20 6.06
N ALA A 981 19.82 -72.45 7.06
CA ALA A 981 18.43 -71.99 7.10
C ALA A 981 18.11 -70.94 6.01
N LEU A 982 19.07 -70.06 5.68
CA LEU A 982 18.93 -69.05 4.62
C LEU A 982 19.39 -69.54 3.23
N ASP A 983 20.01 -70.72 3.16
CA ASP A 983 20.65 -71.29 1.98
C ASP A 983 21.68 -70.34 1.32
N ILE A 984 22.73 -70.03 2.09
CA ILE A 984 23.83 -69.13 1.70
C ILE A 984 25.20 -69.72 2.06
N ALA A 985 26.25 -69.34 1.33
CA ALA A 985 27.60 -69.89 1.51
C ALA A 985 28.51 -69.00 2.37
N GLU A 986 28.21 -67.71 2.44
CA GLU A 986 29.03 -66.67 3.05
C GLU A 986 29.09 -66.80 4.57
N THR A 987 30.29 -66.73 5.13
CA THR A 987 30.52 -66.89 6.57
C THR A 987 30.34 -65.60 7.35
N ALA A 988 30.35 -64.44 6.69
CA ALA A 988 30.02 -63.15 7.28
C ALA A 988 29.51 -62.19 6.19
N LEU A 989 28.52 -61.36 6.53
CA LEU A 989 27.93 -60.39 5.61
C LEU A 989 27.70 -59.02 6.29
N PRO A 990 27.86 -57.90 5.58
CA PRO A 990 27.32 -56.62 6.00
C PRO A 990 25.79 -56.71 6.20
N PRO A 991 25.18 -55.95 7.13
CA PRO A 991 23.75 -56.03 7.40
C PRO A 991 22.83 -55.84 6.18
N GLU A 992 23.15 -54.91 5.26
CA GLU A 992 22.32 -54.68 4.06
C GLU A 992 22.32 -55.86 3.10
N GLU A 993 23.49 -56.46 2.89
CA GLU A 993 23.63 -57.68 2.09
C GLU A 993 22.94 -58.86 2.77
N LEU A 994 23.03 -58.99 4.10
CA LEU A 994 22.31 -60.03 4.82
C LEU A 994 20.79 -59.86 4.69
N MET A 995 20.25 -58.64 4.78
CA MET A 995 18.83 -58.39 4.56
C MET A 995 18.40 -58.76 3.13
N HIS A 996 19.23 -58.44 2.12
CA HIS A 996 19.00 -58.88 0.74
C HIS A 996 18.90 -60.41 0.65
N ARG A 997 19.81 -61.12 1.31
CA ARG A 997 19.81 -62.60 1.34
C ARG A 997 18.66 -63.21 2.13
N ILE A 998 18.19 -62.54 3.19
CA ILE A 998 16.99 -62.94 3.93
C ILE A 998 15.75 -62.89 3.02
N LEU A 999 15.61 -61.87 2.18
CA LEU A 999 14.50 -61.77 1.23
C LEU A 999 14.51 -62.91 0.19
N LEU A 1000 15.70 -63.42 -0.13
CA LEU A 1000 15.88 -64.57 -1.03
C LEU A 1000 15.84 -65.92 -0.31
N ALA A 1001 15.53 -66.00 0.99
CA ALA A 1001 15.54 -67.27 1.72
C ALA A 1001 14.47 -68.24 1.18
N PRO A 1002 14.75 -69.56 1.14
CA PRO A 1002 13.80 -70.57 0.64
C PRO A 1002 12.78 -70.94 1.73
N VAL A 1003 11.86 -70.03 2.04
CA VAL A 1003 10.85 -70.18 3.09
C VAL A 1003 9.44 -70.32 2.54
N ASP A 1004 8.46 -70.65 3.37
CA ASP A 1004 7.07 -70.74 2.93
C ASP A 1004 6.43 -69.35 2.78
N LEU A 1005 6.70 -68.44 3.72
CA LEU A 1005 6.07 -67.12 3.80
C LEU A 1005 7.10 -66.00 3.90
N PHE A 1006 6.99 -65.00 3.02
CA PHE A 1006 7.55 -63.67 3.25
C PHE A 1006 6.44 -62.73 3.72
N TYR A 1007 6.52 -62.26 4.97
CA TYR A 1007 5.56 -61.32 5.54
C TYR A 1007 6.16 -59.92 5.65
N ASN A 1008 5.64 -58.98 4.86
CA ASN A 1008 6.02 -57.59 4.97
C ASN A 1008 5.08 -56.87 5.95
N GLY A 1009 5.52 -56.64 7.18
CA GLY A 1009 4.83 -55.79 8.16
C GLY A 1009 5.45 -54.40 8.30
N GLY A 1010 6.42 -54.06 7.44
CA GLY A 1010 7.20 -52.82 7.48
C GLY A 1010 6.83 -51.82 6.39
N ILE A 1011 7.67 -50.79 6.23
CA ILE A 1011 7.53 -49.75 5.20
C ILE A 1011 8.74 -49.83 4.28
N GLY A 1012 8.51 -49.95 2.97
CA GLY A 1012 9.55 -49.98 1.95
C GLY A 1012 9.18 -50.87 0.78
N THR A 1013 9.78 -50.62 -0.38
CA THR A 1013 9.63 -51.45 -1.58
C THR A 1013 10.82 -52.37 -1.73
N TYR A 1014 10.62 -53.62 -1.31
CA TYR A 1014 11.62 -54.69 -1.26
C TYR A 1014 11.66 -55.55 -2.53
N ILE A 1015 10.61 -55.52 -3.34
CA ILE A 1015 10.48 -56.34 -4.56
C ILE A 1015 10.22 -55.45 -5.78
N LYS A 1016 10.97 -55.65 -6.86
CA LYS A 1016 10.72 -55.03 -8.19
C LYS A 1016 10.72 -56.07 -9.30
N ALA A 1017 10.35 -55.70 -10.52
CA ALA A 1017 10.63 -56.56 -11.68
C ALA A 1017 12.10 -56.44 -12.11
N SER A 1018 12.61 -57.48 -12.78
CA SER A 1018 13.91 -57.47 -13.45
C SER A 1018 14.02 -56.38 -14.53
N THR A 1019 12.88 -55.97 -15.12
CA THR A 1019 12.78 -54.89 -16.11
C THR A 1019 12.78 -53.48 -15.51
N GLU A 1020 12.69 -53.36 -14.19
CA GLU A 1020 12.72 -52.07 -13.48
C GLU A 1020 14.10 -51.79 -12.90
N THR A 1021 14.56 -50.55 -13.04
CA THR A 1021 15.74 -50.04 -12.34
C THR A 1021 15.37 -49.61 -10.92
N HIS A 1022 16.33 -49.61 -9.99
CA HIS A 1022 16.11 -49.11 -8.62
C HIS A 1022 15.63 -47.65 -8.62
N ALA A 1023 16.16 -46.82 -9.51
CA ALA A 1023 15.75 -45.43 -9.66
C ALA A 1023 14.26 -45.27 -10.03
N GLN A 1024 13.69 -46.19 -10.82
CA GLN A 1024 12.26 -46.16 -11.19
C GLN A 1024 11.33 -46.49 -10.02
N VAL A 1025 11.80 -47.25 -9.02
CA VAL A 1025 11.01 -47.64 -7.83
C VAL A 1025 10.81 -46.46 -6.86
N LYS A 1026 11.72 -45.47 -6.88
CA LYS A 1026 11.66 -44.25 -6.05
C LYS A 1026 11.71 -44.48 -4.54
N ASP A 1027 12.38 -45.54 -4.09
CA ASP A 1027 12.64 -45.83 -2.68
C ASP A 1027 14.14 -46.10 -2.44
N ARG A 1028 14.94 -45.03 -2.39
CA ARG A 1028 16.41 -45.14 -2.31
C ARG A 1028 16.91 -45.85 -1.07
N ALA A 1029 16.16 -45.80 0.04
CA ALA A 1029 16.58 -46.38 1.31
C ALA A 1029 16.68 -47.91 1.27
N ASN A 1030 15.99 -48.55 0.32
CA ASN A 1030 15.98 -49.99 0.14
C ASN A 1030 16.69 -50.44 -1.15
N ASP A 1031 17.41 -49.56 -1.85
CA ASP A 1031 18.04 -49.91 -3.14
C ASP A 1031 19.00 -51.10 -3.01
N ASN A 1032 19.84 -51.12 -1.96
CA ASN A 1032 20.82 -52.19 -1.72
C ASN A 1032 20.22 -53.48 -1.15
N ILE A 1033 18.95 -53.46 -0.73
CA ILE A 1033 18.26 -54.60 -0.11
C ILE A 1033 17.30 -55.26 -1.11
N ARG A 1034 16.72 -54.46 -2.01
CA ARG A 1034 15.66 -54.86 -2.94
C ARG A 1034 16.07 -56.00 -3.86
N VAL A 1035 15.14 -56.93 -4.08
CA VAL A 1035 15.28 -58.12 -4.95
C VAL A 1035 14.34 -58.04 -6.17
N ASN A 1036 14.60 -58.86 -7.19
CA ASN A 1036 13.66 -59.06 -8.28
C ASN A 1036 12.58 -60.10 -7.90
N GLY A 1037 11.36 -59.92 -8.38
CA GLY A 1037 10.24 -60.85 -8.13
C GLY A 1037 10.53 -62.27 -8.62
N SER A 1038 11.28 -62.39 -9.72
CA SER A 1038 11.74 -63.66 -10.29
C SER A 1038 12.82 -64.39 -9.48
N GLU A 1039 13.48 -63.71 -8.53
CA GLU A 1039 14.53 -64.28 -7.69
C GLU A 1039 13.99 -64.80 -6.35
N LEU A 1040 12.77 -64.39 -5.97
CA LEU A 1040 12.14 -64.80 -4.72
C LEU A 1040 11.92 -66.31 -4.69
N ARG A 1041 12.37 -66.93 -3.59
CA ARG A 1041 12.24 -68.38 -3.36
C ARG A 1041 11.14 -68.72 -2.35
N CYS A 1042 10.43 -67.73 -1.81
CA CYS A 1042 9.29 -67.96 -0.95
C CYS A 1042 8.06 -68.44 -1.74
N LYS A 1043 7.18 -69.22 -1.12
CA LYS A 1043 5.93 -69.68 -1.77
C LYS A 1043 4.86 -68.59 -1.79
N VAL A 1044 4.71 -67.88 -0.68
CA VAL A 1044 3.70 -66.84 -0.47
C VAL A 1044 4.37 -65.54 -0.03
N VAL A 1045 3.95 -64.42 -0.63
CA VAL A 1045 4.27 -63.08 -0.13
C VAL A 1045 2.98 -62.44 0.34
N ALA A 1046 2.97 -61.91 1.56
CA ALA A 1046 1.86 -61.14 2.09
C ALA A 1046 2.29 -59.71 2.42
N GLU A 1047 1.60 -58.75 1.82
CA GLU A 1047 1.86 -57.32 1.93
C GLU A 1047 0.96 -56.68 2.99
N GLY A 1048 1.24 -56.99 4.27
CA GLY A 1048 0.57 -56.30 5.38
C GLY A 1048 0.89 -54.80 5.42
N GLY A 1049 2.14 -54.43 5.11
CA GLY A 1049 2.59 -53.07 4.87
C GLY A 1049 2.23 -52.56 3.48
N ASN A 1050 2.29 -51.24 3.26
CA ASN A 1050 2.03 -50.65 1.95
C ASN A 1050 3.28 -50.70 1.06
N LEU A 1051 3.07 -50.94 -0.24
CA LEU A 1051 4.09 -50.87 -1.29
C LEU A 1051 5.31 -51.77 -1.06
N GLY A 1052 5.11 -52.99 -0.55
CA GLY A 1052 6.17 -53.99 -0.39
C GLY A 1052 6.80 -54.42 -1.71
N ALA A 1053 6.00 -54.46 -2.78
CA ALA A 1053 6.38 -54.79 -4.13
C ALA A 1053 5.89 -53.73 -5.14
N THR A 1054 6.64 -53.51 -6.22
CA THR A 1054 6.10 -52.82 -7.39
C THR A 1054 5.04 -53.70 -8.07
N GLN A 1055 4.13 -53.08 -8.82
CA GLN A 1055 3.12 -53.85 -9.56
C GLN A 1055 3.75 -54.85 -10.55
N ASN A 1056 4.82 -54.44 -11.23
CA ASN A 1056 5.53 -55.33 -12.14
C ASN A 1056 6.26 -56.45 -11.38
N GLY A 1057 6.84 -56.16 -10.21
CA GLY A 1057 7.46 -57.16 -9.34
C GLY A 1057 6.48 -58.22 -8.84
N ARG A 1058 5.25 -57.82 -8.48
CA ARG A 1058 4.16 -58.75 -8.13
C ARG A 1058 3.83 -59.68 -9.28
N ILE A 1059 3.68 -59.13 -10.49
CA ILE A 1059 3.38 -59.90 -11.69
C ILE A 1059 4.53 -60.88 -11.98
N GLU A 1060 5.78 -60.43 -11.90
CA GLU A 1060 6.95 -61.26 -12.14
C GLU A 1060 7.03 -62.44 -11.14
N PHE A 1061 6.82 -62.19 -9.84
CA PHE A 1061 6.79 -63.24 -8.82
C PHE A 1061 5.62 -64.23 -9.04
N ALA A 1062 4.43 -63.72 -9.37
CA ALA A 1062 3.27 -64.56 -9.66
C ALA A 1062 3.48 -65.45 -10.89
N LEU A 1063 4.11 -64.92 -11.94
CA LEU A 1063 4.47 -65.68 -13.14
C LEU A 1063 5.53 -66.77 -12.86
N ALA A 1064 6.39 -66.56 -11.86
CA ALA A 1064 7.33 -67.56 -11.37
C ALA A 1064 6.67 -68.65 -10.48
N GLY A 1065 5.35 -68.60 -10.28
CA GLY A 1065 4.59 -69.57 -9.49
C GLY A 1065 4.38 -69.19 -8.02
N GLY A 1066 4.87 -68.03 -7.60
CA GLY A 1066 4.59 -67.46 -6.29
C GLY A 1066 3.14 -67.00 -6.13
N ARG A 1067 2.64 -66.93 -4.89
CA ARG A 1067 1.31 -66.41 -4.59
C ARG A 1067 1.42 -65.07 -3.85
N ILE A 1068 0.78 -64.05 -4.40
CA ILE A 1068 0.79 -62.69 -3.88
C ILE A 1068 -0.49 -61.97 -4.31
N PHE A 1069 -1.12 -61.23 -3.40
CA PHE A 1069 -2.09 -60.20 -3.76
C PHE A 1069 -1.44 -58.82 -3.69
N THR A 1070 -2.12 -57.83 -4.25
CA THR A 1070 -1.68 -56.45 -4.04
C THR A 1070 -1.90 -56.08 -2.57
N ASP A 1071 -1.01 -55.27 -2.02
CA ASP A 1071 -1.18 -54.63 -0.71
C ASP A 1071 -2.59 -54.03 -0.49
N ALA A 1072 -3.18 -53.43 -1.54
CA ALA A 1072 -4.54 -52.89 -1.49
C ALA A 1072 -5.65 -53.91 -1.17
N ILE A 1073 -5.39 -55.21 -1.36
CA ILE A 1073 -6.27 -56.31 -0.97
C ILE A 1073 -5.85 -56.82 0.42
N ASP A 1074 -4.57 -57.16 0.60
CA ASP A 1074 -4.05 -57.75 1.85
C ASP A 1074 -4.33 -56.87 3.06
N ASN A 1075 -4.13 -55.56 2.96
CA ASN A 1075 -4.34 -54.63 4.08
C ASN A 1075 -5.67 -53.85 3.99
N SER A 1076 -6.63 -54.31 3.18
CA SER A 1076 -7.93 -53.64 2.95
C SER A 1076 -8.85 -53.61 4.18
N ALA A 1077 -8.72 -54.56 5.11
CA ALA A 1077 -9.57 -54.68 6.29
C ALA A 1077 -9.61 -53.40 7.14
N GLY A 1078 -8.53 -52.62 7.16
CA GLY A 1078 -8.51 -51.32 7.84
C GLY A 1078 -9.52 -50.34 7.24
N VAL A 1079 -9.61 -50.28 5.91
CA VAL A 1079 -10.57 -49.38 5.23
C VAL A 1079 -12.00 -49.85 5.46
N ASP A 1080 -12.22 -51.16 5.39
CA ASP A 1080 -13.53 -51.80 5.54
C ASP A 1080 -14.12 -51.66 6.96
N CYS A 1081 -13.39 -52.05 8.01
CA CYS A 1081 -13.85 -51.89 9.39
C CYS A 1081 -14.16 -50.44 9.71
N SER A 1082 -13.36 -49.54 9.16
CA SER A 1082 -13.51 -48.12 9.41
C SER A 1082 -14.70 -47.52 8.62
N ASP A 1083 -15.18 -48.17 7.56
CA ASP A 1083 -16.42 -47.82 6.86
C ASP A 1083 -17.64 -48.26 7.66
N HIS A 1084 -17.57 -49.48 8.22
CA HIS A 1084 -18.56 -49.98 9.17
C HIS A 1084 -18.68 -49.07 10.39
N GLU A 1085 -17.56 -48.60 10.95
CA GLU A 1085 -17.56 -47.64 12.07
C GLU A 1085 -18.40 -46.40 11.73
N VAL A 1086 -18.12 -45.75 10.60
CA VAL A 1086 -18.83 -44.51 10.19
C VAL A 1086 -20.31 -44.77 9.98
N ASN A 1087 -20.67 -45.85 9.28
CA ASN A 1087 -22.07 -46.18 8.98
C ASN A 1087 -22.87 -46.52 10.25
N VAL A 1088 -22.29 -47.30 11.18
CA VAL A 1088 -22.95 -47.65 12.44
C VAL A 1088 -23.12 -46.40 13.31
N LYS A 1089 -22.12 -45.52 13.38
CA LYS A 1089 -22.22 -44.25 14.10
C LYS A 1089 -23.33 -43.35 13.53
N ILE A 1090 -23.38 -43.15 12.21
CA ILE A 1090 -24.45 -42.38 11.55
C ILE A 1090 -25.84 -42.94 11.89
N TRP A 1091 -25.99 -44.26 11.85
CA TRP A 1091 -27.24 -44.92 12.17
C TRP A 1091 -27.64 -44.75 13.64
N LEU A 1092 -26.73 -45.04 14.59
CA LEU A 1092 -27.00 -44.89 16.02
C LEU A 1092 -27.25 -43.43 16.42
N ASP A 1093 -26.53 -42.49 15.82
CA ASP A 1093 -26.72 -41.06 16.07
C ASP A 1093 -28.10 -40.58 15.61
N THR A 1094 -28.75 -41.27 14.67
CA THR A 1094 -30.15 -40.98 14.31
C THR A 1094 -31.09 -41.21 15.50
N GLU A 1095 -30.90 -42.30 16.25
CA GLU A 1095 -31.69 -42.64 17.45
C GLU A 1095 -31.32 -41.74 18.64
N VAL A 1096 -30.03 -41.40 18.79
CA VAL A 1096 -29.57 -40.44 19.82
C VAL A 1096 -30.20 -39.06 19.59
N ASN A 1097 -30.21 -38.59 18.33
CA ASN A 1097 -30.82 -37.31 17.97
C ASN A 1097 -32.35 -37.32 18.10
N ALA A 1098 -33.00 -38.49 18.00
CA ALA A 1098 -34.43 -38.66 18.25
C ALA A 1098 -34.76 -38.71 19.76
N GLY A 1099 -33.76 -38.89 20.63
CA GLY A 1099 -33.93 -39.05 22.07
C GLY A 1099 -34.30 -40.47 22.52
N GLU A 1100 -34.23 -41.44 21.60
CA GLU A 1100 -34.60 -42.84 21.81
C GLU A 1100 -33.42 -43.69 22.33
N LEU A 1101 -32.18 -43.22 22.17
CA LEU A 1101 -30.96 -43.88 22.64
C LEU A 1101 -30.04 -42.91 23.40
N PRO A 1102 -29.70 -43.17 24.68
CA PRO A 1102 -28.68 -42.39 25.38
C PRO A 1102 -27.28 -42.54 24.76
N GLU A 1103 -26.49 -41.46 24.72
CA GLU A 1103 -25.13 -41.46 24.15
C GLU A 1103 -24.19 -42.48 24.82
N ALA A 1104 -24.35 -42.70 26.13
CA ALA A 1104 -23.56 -43.68 26.88
C ALA A 1104 -23.84 -45.12 26.42
N ASP A 1105 -25.09 -45.45 26.09
CA ASP A 1105 -25.48 -46.78 25.61
C ASP A 1105 -25.03 -46.97 24.16
N ARG A 1106 -25.14 -45.93 23.34
CA ARG A 1106 -24.57 -45.89 21.98
C ARG A 1106 -23.07 -46.21 21.99
N ASN A 1107 -22.30 -45.55 22.85
CA ASN A 1107 -20.85 -45.75 22.95
C ASN A 1107 -20.46 -47.11 23.53
N ARG A 1108 -21.38 -47.85 24.16
CA ARG A 1108 -21.15 -49.23 24.62
C ARG A 1108 -21.41 -50.27 23.51
N ILE A 1109 -22.26 -49.94 22.54
CA ILE A 1109 -22.57 -50.80 21.38
C ILE A 1109 -21.42 -50.78 20.37
N LEU A 1110 -20.77 -49.63 20.21
CA LEU A 1110 -19.54 -49.44 19.44
C LEU A 1110 -18.33 -50.05 20.15
#